data_AF-A0A6J1MLA3-F1
#
_entry.id   AF-A0A6J1MLA3-F1
#
_cell.length_a   1.000
_cell.length_b   1.000
_cell.length_c   1.000
_cell.angle_alpha   90.00
_cell.angle_beta   90.00
_cell.angle_gamma   90.00
#
_symmetry.space_group_name_H-M   'P 1'
#
loop_
_entity.id
_entity.type
_entity.pdbx_description
1 polymer ?
#
loop_
_entity_poly.entity_id
_entity_poly.type
_entity_poly.pdbx_seq_one_letter_code
_entity_poly.pdbx_strand_id
1 'polypeptide(L)'
;MATHAEKDFIHLNVSVHKALKGMEAPLKSKHARSIIIIIHRSKEAQTFWSFITRQPIMENRFTAWKFCHLLHRVLREAHRCALQQSQKHQKMILEIGKSWGHLHDDIGYCIKAYSKLLVTKLNFHDKNRFYPGNLIIPFSEILKASDKDLNYCFQLCVEIFDYLEDIIALQVAIFSSINTYRISSMTQPGQCRLAPMITLIQDSNPLYDISVRIMFKLHEKLPNDVLYGHRERFAGIFAKLKLFYNNVRPLQYFNDLITVPQLPDQSPNFKSQVDFGSYVPPVVLVPSEPDPVVDDLIDTNFSNVEDNTNHVQQDQILNERINVLENILEDKSDMIIQLRAKLDEWKHNYEGLEQSYKQDVLDLQRSNTSLCNDLASVKEMCANMRMEKDDLELQLTNNHIISQKVVEEEEKQKLSSEKFNKLKMMYTQIRDEHINLLRQHSDHSKSLNKEKQHNSELLLQIKELNNELLKNNETIECDKANNVKLLEQIEELKVEISRLEASGKELETKYEARIYEKENENLDLYSKVNILKDTNIELDNVKLVLQEKESKLAEAESLLNIKNKEFTESLQKSEDKYLQLSTEHKQLQETLQRDAQDLRAAMDETDLKLKQKEIELKEKESKLAEAESLLNIKNKEFTESLQKSEDKYLQLSTEHKQLQETFQRDAQALRATMDETDLKLKQKEIELKELEASITLLKDEKVISNKLSLDMKEKQSQLENDLVQALTKVDSITVSNKQCEDKLLAMRKLTLQTVKDLCVSKLNEGAQQPLEFVPKLSSQIEALLNNLGTSAQMPINDCVAKIHDILHLGYYFIELYEQCDIIYTTTTEIEKGQDVLNKVRSIWPDLLQLIESVEDDDKNKQFDSLSKKIQMNLSGLNELVQGILNNFEKSVDLDKLIEIELKEMDAAIEEAASKIINLLSKSRENDNQIKLEVNEKILEACTGLMECIKVLILKSRVLQQEIVSSQKGNATANEFYKRNSQWSDGLISASKSVAKAANYLVDAANNAVNSESGQNFELIVAAQEIAACTVQLVIASKVKANRNSENLVNLTNASRNVTKATGVVVATVKDGNARQEQQQDNDLRTLTPSQLKTMEMEIQVKVLELEQSLQSQRLKLSAFRKEHYQKTEY
;
A
#
# COMPACT_ATOMS: atom_id res chain seq x y z
N MET A 1 -2.98 -37.59 -2.97
CA MET A 1 -2.79 -36.59 -1.88
C MET A 1 -1.72 -35.62 -2.33
N ALA A 2 -1.92 -34.30 -2.18
CA ALA A 2 -0.81 -33.35 -2.31
C ALA A 2 0.24 -33.60 -1.22
N THR A 3 1.51 -33.65 -1.60
CA THR A 3 2.64 -33.87 -0.69
C THR A 3 2.75 -32.74 0.34
N HIS A 4 3.45 -33.00 1.46
CA HIS A 4 3.56 -31.97 2.49
C HIS A 4 4.27 -30.70 1.98
N ALA A 5 5.24 -30.88 1.06
CA ALA A 5 5.95 -29.79 0.37
C ALA A 5 5.04 -28.96 -0.55
N GLU A 6 4.08 -29.58 -1.27
CA GLU A 6 3.13 -28.85 -2.11
C GLU A 6 2.16 -28.00 -1.28
N LYS A 7 1.70 -28.52 -0.14
CA LYS A 7 0.91 -27.72 0.83
C LYS A 7 1.72 -26.52 1.35
N ASP A 8 2.95 -26.77 1.80
CA ASP A 8 3.83 -25.71 2.31
C ASP A 8 4.18 -24.67 1.22
N PHE A 9 4.37 -25.08 -0.04
CA PHE A 9 4.59 -24.20 -1.19
C PHE A 9 3.39 -23.26 -1.44
N ILE A 10 2.16 -23.80 -1.43
CA ILE A 10 0.93 -23.01 -1.62
C ILE A 10 0.72 -22.04 -0.45
N HIS A 11 0.89 -22.51 0.79
CA HIS A 11 0.78 -21.66 1.99
C HIS A 11 1.85 -20.55 2.03
N LEU A 12 3.06 -20.83 1.55
CA LEU A 12 4.14 -19.84 1.44
C LEU A 12 3.79 -18.74 0.43
N ASN A 13 3.33 -19.10 -0.78
CA ASN A 13 2.89 -18.15 -1.80
C ASN A 13 1.77 -17.23 -1.27
N VAL A 14 0.73 -17.85 -0.70
CA VAL A 14 -0.43 -17.15 -0.13
C VAL A 14 -0.02 -16.20 1.01
N SER A 15 0.95 -16.59 1.85
CA SER A 15 1.44 -15.73 2.93
C SER A 15 2.35 -14.60 2.44
N VAL A 16 3.25 -14.85 1.47
CA VAL A 16 4.08 -13.80 0.83
C VAL A 16 3.19 -12.73 0.20
N HIS A 17 2.20 -13.13 -0.59
CA HIS A 17 1.29 -12.18 -1.24
C HIS A 17 0.37 -11.44 -0.24
N LYS A 18 -0.07 -12.09 0.85
CA LYS A 18 -0.84 -11.44 1.92
C LYS A 18 0.00 -10.51 2.80
N ALA A 19 1.31 -10.74 2.90
CA ALA A 19 2.25 -9.88 3.61
C ALA A 19 2.63 -8.63 2.79
N LEU A 20 2.89 -8.79 1.49
CA LEU A 20 3.46 -7.75 0.62
C LEU A 20 2.43 -6.94 -0.19
N LYS A 21 1.18 -6.85 0.29
CA LYS A 21 0.16 -5.98 -0.34
C LYS A 21 0.59 -4.50 -0.33
N GLY A 22 0.53 -3.84 -1.49
CA GLY A 22 1.00 -2.46 -1.73
C GLY A 22 0.20 -1.30 -1.08
N MET A 23 -0.53 -1.55 0.00
CA MET A 23 -1.19 -0.51 0.81
C MET A 23 -0.27 -0.04 1.95
N GLU A 24 -0.38 1.21 2.38
CA GLU A 24 0.31 1.75 3.55
C GLU A 24 -0.31 1.23 4.86
N ALA A 25 0.04 -0.01 5.21
CA ALA A 25 -0.44 -0.72 6.39
C ALA A 25 0.63 -1.72 6.88
N PRO A 26 0.74 -1.95 8.20
CA PRO A 26 1.83 -2.73 8.80
C PRO A 26 1.89 -4.18 8.29
N LEU A 27 3.09 -4.74 8.33
CA LEU A 27 3.37 -6.13 8.01
C LEU A 27 2.60 -7.03 9.00
N LYS A 28 1.70 -7.88 8.50
CA LYS A 28 0.86 -8.74 9.35
C LYS A 28 1.69 -9.88 9.96
N SER A 29 1.97 -9.84 11.27
CA SER A 29 2.80 -10.83 11.97
C SER A 29 2.51 -12.27 11.56
N LYS A 30 1.24 -12.71 11.61
CA LYS A 30 0.87 -14.10 11.29
C LYS A 30 1.32 -14.59 9.90
N HIS A 31 1.43 -13.70 8.91
CA HIS A 31 1.95 -14.07 7.59
C HIS A 31 3.48 -14.08 7.56
N ALA A 32 4.15 -13.16 8.24
CA ALA A 32 5.61 -13.21 8.41
C ALA A 32 6.04 -14.45 9.22
N ARG A 33 5.39 -14.73 10.36
CA ARG A 33 5.59 -15.92 11.20
C ARG A 33 5.34 -17.21 10.42
N SER A 34 4.28 -17.29 9.62
CA SER A 34 4.02 -18.44 8.73
C SER A 34 5.13 -18.64 7.68
N ILE A 35 5.61 -17.58 7.04
CA ILE A 35 6.75 -17.64 6.09
C ILE A 35 8.01 -18.17 6.79
N ILE A 36 8.31 -17.65 7.98
CA ILE A 36 9.48 -18.03 8.80
C ILE A 36 9.40 -19.51 9.21
N ILE A 37 8.24 -19.98 9.69
CA ILE A 37 8.01 -21.39 10.06
C ILE A 37 8.18 -22.30 8.85
N ILE A 38 7.63 -21.94 7.68
CA ILE A 38 7.76 -22.76 6.47
C ILE A 38 9.22 -22.85 6.01
N ILE A 39 9.97 -21.73 5.98
CA ILE A 39 11.41 -21.73 5.64
C ILE A 39 12.22 -22.55 6.67
N HIS A 40 11.84 -22.51 7.96
CA HIS A 40 12.51 -23.29 9.00
C HIS A 40 12.28 -24.79 8.84
N ARG A 41 11.06 -25.19 8.45
CA ARG A 41 10.65 -26.58 8.22
C ARG A 41 11.20 -27.16 6.91
N SER A 42 11.11 -26.43 5.80
CA SER A 42 11.70 -26.83 4.51
C SER A 42 13.23 -26.84 4.54
N LYS A 43 13.83 -26.05 5.43
CA LYS A 43 15.26 -25.73 5.48
C LYS A 43 15.77 -25.11 4.17
N GLU A 44 14.88 -24.45 3.43
CA GLU A 44 15.13 -23.80 2.14
C GLU A 44 14.39 -22.46 2.02
N ALA A 45 15.13 -21.42 1.58
CA ALA A 45 14.62 -20.09 1.28
C ALA A 45 14.54 -19.79 -0.23
N GLN A 46 15.04 -20.67 -1.10
CA GLN A 46 14.93 -20.57 -2.57
C GLN A 46 13.48 -20.34 -3.03
N THR A 47 12.55 -21.12 -2.49
CA THR A 47 11.12 -21.03 -2.81
C THR A 47 10.53 -19.67 -2.40
N PHE A 48 10.91 -19.14 -1.24
CA PHE A 48 10.57 -17.78 -0.81
C PHE A 48 11.09 -16.75 -1.81
N TRP A 49 12.38 -16.80 -2.17
CA TRP A 49 12.96 -15.90 -3.17
C TRP A 49 12.25 -15.99 -4.54
N SER A 50 11.79 -17.18 -4.95
CA SER A 50 11.03 -17.36 -6.20
C SER A 50 9.63 -16.72 -6.21
N PHE A 51 9.03 -16.47 -5.04
CA PHE A 51 7.79 -15.70 -4.92
C PHE A 51 8.06 -14.20 -4.75
N ILE A 52 9.16 -13.82 -4.10
CA ILE A 52 9.60 -12.42 -3.94
C ILE A 52 9.88 -11.77 -5.29
N THR A 53 10.61 -12.44 -6.20
CA THR A 53 10.88 -11.93 -7.55
C THR A 53 9.62 -11.78 -8.43
N ARG A 54 8.49 -12.34 -8.01
CA ARG A 54 7.18 -12.22 -8.67
C ARG A 54 6.26 -11.16 -8.03
N GLN A 55 6.67 -10.49 -6.96
CA GLN A 55 5.89 -9.38 -6.37
C GLN A 55 6.26 -8.03 -7.02
N PRO A 56 5.33 -7.06 -7.10
CA PRO A 56 5.53 -5.74 -7.71
C PRO A 56 6.39 -4.80 -6.83
N ILE A 57 7.62 -5.21 -6.54
CA ILE A 57 8.57 -4.53 -5.64
C ILE A 57 9.18 -3.27 -6.29
N MET A 58 9.29 -3.23 -7.62
CA MET A 58 9.77 -2.06 -8.36
C MET A 58 8.64 -1.07 -8.71
N GLU A 59 7.38 -1.48 -8.57
CA GLU A 59 6.20 -0.67 -8.93
C GLU A 59 5.58 0.04 -7.72
N ASN A 60 5.61 -0.59 -6.54
CA ASN A 60 4.93 -0.08 -5.34
C ASN A 60 5.88 0.07 -4.13
N ARG A 61 6.03 1.32 -3.67
CA ARG A 61 6.91 1.70 -2.55
C ARG A 61 6.59 0.97 -1.24
N PHE A 62 5.31 0.66 -0.96
CA PHE A 62 4.90 -0.04 0.25
C PHE A 62 5.08 -1.56 0.16
N THR A 63 5.02 -2.13 -1.04
CA THR A 63 5.49 -3.49 -1.33
C THR A 63 6.99 -3.59 -1.07
N ALA A 64 7.79 -2.64 -1.58
CA ALA A 64 9.24 -2.59 -1.37
C ALA A 64 9.64 -2.41 0.11
N TRP A 65 8.98 -1.47 0.81
CA TRP A 65 9.20 -1.22 2.23
C TRP A 65 8.91 -2.46 3.09
N LYS A 66 7.78 -3.13 2.84
CA LYS A 66 7.43 -4.38 3.53
C LYS A 66 8.25 -5.57 3.10
N PHE A 67 8.77 -5.61 1.87
CA PHE A 67 9.76 -6.60 1.46
C PHE A 67 11.03 -6.46 2.29
N CYS A 68 11.56 -5.24 2.46
CA CYS A 68 12.75 -5.01 3.30
C CYS A 68 12.51 -5.47 4.75
N HIS A 69 11.37 -5.11 5.34
CA HIS A 69 11.02 -5.54 6.70
C HIS A 69 10.81 -7.07 6.81
N LEU A 70 10.07 -7.68 5.89
CA LEU A 70 9.85 -9.12 5.86
C LEU A 70 11.16 -9.89 5.70
N LEU A 71 12.04 -9.44 4.79
CA LEU A 71 13.36 -10.01 4.60
C LEU A 71 14.21 -9.87 5.87
N HIS A 72 14.18 -8.72 6.55
CA HIS A 72 14.92 -8.55 7.80
C HIS A 72 14.50 -9.58 8.85
N ARG A 73 13.18 -9.78 9.04
CA ARG A 73 12.64 -10.81 9.93
C ARG A 73 13.01 -12.22 9.48
N VAL A 74 12.97 -12.54 8.18
CA VAL A 74 13.38 -13.85 7.65
C VAL A 74 14.88 -14.12 7.89
N LEU A 75 15.75 -13.14 7.66
CA LEU A 75 17.20 -13.26 7.94
C LEU A 75 17.51 -13.35 9.44
N ARG A 76 16.58 -12.93 10.31
CA ARG A 76 16.73 -12.92 11.77
C ARG A 76 16.15 -14.16 12.47
N GLU A 77 14.96 -14.59 12.07
CA GLU A 77 14.12 -15.58 12.78
C GLU A 77 14.03 -16.94 12.07
N ALA A 78 14.39 -17.05 10.78
CA ALA A 78 14.31 -18.33 10.04
C ALA A 78 15.59 -19.17 10.17
N HIS A 79 15.53 -20.43 9.70
CA HIS A 79 16.69 -21.33 9.72
C HIS A 79 17.88 -20.75 8.94
N ARG A 80 19.10 -21.03 9.42
CA ARG A 80 20.40 -20.48 8.93
C ARG A 80 20.64 -20.57 7.41
N CYS A 81 19.95 -21.47 6.71
CA CYS A 81 19.95 -21.53 5.24
C CYS A 81 19.48 -20.22 4.59
N ALA A 82 18.61 -19.46 5.25
CA ALA A 82 18.07 -18.20 4.74
C ALA A 82 19.16 -17.14 4.56
N LEU A 83 20.11 -17.03 5.50
CA LEU A 83 21.28 -16.15 5.38
C LEU A 83 22.13 -16.56 4.17
N GLN A 84 22.47 -17.85 4.07
CA GLN A 84 23.35 -18.38 3.02
C GLN A 84 22.73 -18.26 1.61
N GLN A 85 21.48 -18.67 1.44
CA GLN A 85 20.80 -18.65 0.14
C GLN A 85 20.44 -17.23 -0.32
N SER A 86 20.35 -16.25 0.59
CA SER A 86 20.09 -14.85 0.27
C SER A 86 21.31 -14.09 -0.27
N GLN A 87 22.54 -14.60 -0.09
CA GLN A 87 23.77 -13.89 -0.52
C GLN A 87 23.78 -13.54 -2.01
N LYS A 88 23.29 -14.46 -2.87
CA LYS A 88 23.19 -14.22 -4.32
C LYS A 88 22.21 -13.09 -4.71
N HIS A 89 21.34 -12.67 -3.80
CA HIS A 89 20.34 -11.62 -4.03
C HIS A 89 20.81 -10.22 -3.58
N GLN A 90 22.02 -10.05 -3.02
CA GLN A 90 22.55 -8.75 -2.59
C GLN A 90 22.43 -7.65 -3.67
N LYS A 91 22.75 -7.96 -4.94
CA LYS A 91 22.67 -6.98 -6.05
C LYS A 91 21.25 -6.46 -6.24
N MET A 92 20.27 -7.37 -6.30
CA MET A 92 18.83 -7.05 -6.41
C MET A 92 18.36 -6.17 -5.24
N ILE A 93 18.79 -6.48 -4.00
CA ILE A 93 18.45 -5.69 -2.82
C ILE A 93 18.99 -4.26 -2.96
N LEU A 94 20.26 -4.08 -3.36
CA LEU A 94 20.84 -2.76 -3.60
C LEU A 94 20.18 -2.01 -4.78
N GLU A 95 19.77 -2.71 -5.83
CA GLU A 95 19.10 -2.13 -6.99
C GLU A 95 17.72 -1.58 -6.62
N ILE A 96 16.91 -2.32 -5.84
CA ILE A 96 15.66 -1.83 -5.25
C ILE A 96 15.92 -0.54 -4.45
N GLY A 97 16.94 -0.54 -3.59
CA GLY A 97 17.33 0.62 -2.78
C GLY A 97 17.79 1.83 -3.61
N LYS A 98 18.49 1.60 -4.72
CA LYS A 98 18.89 2.65 -5.67
C LYS A 98 17.68 3.25 -6.38
N SER A 99 16.84 2.41 -7.01
CA SER A 99 15.68 2.86 -7.79
C SER A 99 14.71 3.69 -6.94
N TRP A 100 14.29 3.21 -5.78
CA TRP A 100 13.44 3.99 -4.87
C TRP A 100 14.17 5.22 -4.30
N GLY A 101 15.49 5.13 -4.10
CA GLY A 101 16.34 6.23 -3.66
C GLY A 101 16.62 7.33 -4.68
N HIS A 102 16.27 7.14 -5.96
CA HIS A 102 16.37 8.18 -7.01
C HIS A 102 15.07 9.01 -7.14
N LEU A 103 13.95 8.54 -6.61
CA LEU A 103 12.65 9.23 -6.71
C LEU A 103 12.48 10.36 -5.68
N HIS A 104 13.49 10.61 -4.83
CA HIS A 104 13.54 11.65 -3.80
C HIS A 104 12.36 11.69 -2.80
N ASP A 105 11.55 10.63 -2.76
CA ASP A 105 10.45 10.42 -1.81
C ASP A 105 10.97 10.05 -0.40
N ASP A 106 10.29 10.52 0.65
CA ASP A 106 10.63 10.24 2.06
C ASP A 106 10.77 8.73 2.34
N ILE A 107 9.86 7.92 1.78
CA ILE A 107 9.92 6.46 1.88
C ILE A 107 10.95 5.85 0.94
N GLY A 108 11.26 6.50 -0.19
CA GLY A 108 12.37 6.15 -1.07
C GLY A 108 13.72 6.18 -0.36
N TYR A 109 13.97 7.21 0.45
CA TYR A 109 15.16 7.28 1.32
C TYR A 109 15.17 6.17 2.39
N CYS A 110 14.02 5.88 3.02
CA CYS A 110 13.89 4.76 3.96
C CYS A 110 14.23 3.41 3.30
N ILE A 111 13.69 3.13 2.12
CA ILE A 111 13.97 1.90 1.35
C ILE A 111 15.45 1.81 0.96
N LYS A 112 16.07 2.93 0.54
CA LYS A 112 17.50 3.02 0.22
C LYS A 112 18.38 2.65 1.42
N ALA A 113 18.10 3.23 2.59
CA ALA A 113 18.81 2.92 3.83
C ALA A 113 18.60 1.46 4.28
N TYR A 114 17.37 0.93 4.18
CA TYR A 114 17.08 -0.45 4.59
C TYR A 114 17.74 -1.48 3.65
N SER A 115 17.73 -1.21 2.34
CA SER A 115 18.44 -2.04 1.35
C SER A 115 19.94 -2.10 1.61
N LYS A 116 20.56 -0.99 2.02
CA LYS A 116 21.98 -1.00 2.46
C LYS A 116 22.15 -1.87 3.70
N LEU A 117 21.39 -1.60 4.77
CA LEU A 117 21.44 -2.33 6.04
C LEU A 117 21.29 -3.86 5.86
N LEU A 118 20.36 -4.30 5.02
CA LEU A 118 20.14 -5.72 4.74
C LEU A 118 21.35 -6.38 4.08
N VAL A 119 22.06 -5.66 3.21
CA VAL A 119 23.30 -6.13 2.58
C VAL A 119 24.48 -6.06 3.55
N THR A 120 24.52 -5.07 4.44
CA THR A 120 25.48 -5.03 5.56
C THR A 120 25.30 -6.23 6.50
N LYS A 121 24.05 -6.58 6.88
CA LYS A 121 23.73 -7.82 7.62
C LYS A 121 24.18 -9.08 6.88
N LEU A 122 23.89 -9.18 5.58
CA LEU A 122 24.31 -10.33 4.76
C LEU A 122 25.84 -10.47 4.69
N ASN A 123 26.57 -9.37 4.47
CA ASN A 123 28.04 -9.37 4.45
C ASN A 123 28.64 -9.73 5.83
N PHE A 124 28.06 -9.21 6.92
CA PHE A 124 28.46 -9.57 8.28
C PHE A 124 28.34 -11.08 8.53
N HIS A 125 27.23 -11.70 8.13
CA HIS A 125 27.03 -13.15 8.31
C HIS A 125 27.80 -14.03 7.31
N ASP A 126 28.21 -13.53 6.14
CA ASP A 126 29.08 -14.32 5.23
C ASP A 126 30.53 -14.41 5.75
N LYS A 127 31.04 -13.32 6.33
CA LYS A 127 32.33 -13.31 7.02
C LYS A 127 32.27 -14.07 8.33
N ASN A 128 31.29 -13.74 9.17
CA ASN A 128 31.19 -14.20 10.56
C ASN A 128 30.14 -15.32 10.71
N ARG A 129 30.35 -16.42 9.95
CA ARG A 129 29.36 -17.51 9.71
C ARG A 129 28.86 -18.26 10.95
N PHE A 130 29.49 -18.08 12.11
CA PHE A 130 29.05 -18.68 13.37
C PHE A 130 27.97 -17.85 14.09
N TYR A 131 27.78 -16.57 13.75
CA TYR A 131 26.70 -15.77 14.34
C TYR A 131 25.33 -16.20 13.79
N PRO A 132 24.37 -16.60 14.66
CA PRO A 132 23.00 -16.85 14.25
C PRO A 132 22.30 -15.55 13.81
N GLY A 133 21.25 -15.65 13.00
CA GLY A 133 20.56 -14.48 12.43
C GLY A 133 19.99 -13.49 13.45
N ASN A 134 19.66 -13.97 14.66
CA ASN A 134 19.19 -13.18 15.80
C ASN A 134 20.32 -12.53 16.63
N LEU A 135 21.59 -12.78 16.27
CA LEU A 135 22.81 -12.25 16.87
C LEU A 135 23.04 -12.61 18.35
N ILE A 136 22.25 -13.52 18.93
CA ILE A 136 22.41 -14.00 20.31
C ILE A 136 23.39 -15.17 20.33
N ILE A 137 24.57 -14.97 20.92
CA ILE A 137 25.61 -15.99 21.11
C ILE A 137 26.33 -15.73 22.45
N PRO A 138 26.67 -16.76 23.25
CA PRO A 138 27.43 -16.54 24.48
C PRO A 138 28.84 -16.00 24.19
N PHE A 139 29.27 -14.98 24.95
CA PHE A 139 30.57 -14.33 24.74
C PHE A 139 31.77 -15.28 24.89
N SER A 140 31.61 -16.40 25.61
CA SER A 140 32.61 -17.47 25.72
C SER A 140 32.89 -18.20 24.39
N GLU A 141 31.99 -18.14 23.41
CA GLU A 141 32.24 -18.66 22.05
C GLU A 141 32.93 -17.61 21.16
N ILE A 142 32.59 -16.33 21.33
CA ILE A 142 33.32 -15.23 20.69
C ILE A 142 34.78 -15.21 21.18
N LEU A 143 35.04 -15.45 22.47
CA LEU A 143 36.39 -15.57 23.03
C LEU A 143 37.19 -16.74 22.41
N LYS A 144 36.57 -17.90 22.17
CA LYS A 144 37.22 -19.04 21.49
C LYS A 144 37.65 -18.75 20.05
N ALA A 145 37.08 -17.72 19.42
CA ALA A 145 37.57 -17.16 18.16
C ALA A 145 38.64 -16.08 18.40
N SER A 146 38.40 -15.16 19.34
CA SER A 146 39.30 -14.06 19.75
C SER A 146 40.70 -14.50 20.14
N ASP A 147 40.84 -15.58 20.92
CA ASP A 147 42.13 -16.03 21.44
C ASP A 147 43.00 -16.75 20.40
N LYS A 148 42.53 -16.87 19.15
CA LYS A 148 43.32 -17.37 18.01
C LYS A 148 43.91 -16.27 17.13
N ASP A 149 43.23 -15.12 17.02
CA ASP A 149 43.71 -13.97 16.26
C ASP A 149 43.10 -12.67 16.82
N LEU A 150 43.98 -11.72 17.16
CA LEU A 150 43.58 -10.40 17.66
C LEU A 150 43.07 -9.49 16.54
N ASN A 151 43.56 -9.68 15.31
CA ASN A 151 43.11 -8.93 14.13
C ASN A 151 41.65 -9.26 13.80
N TYR A 152 41.22 -10.51 14.00
CA TYR A 152 39.82 -10.89 13.91
C TYR A 152 38.92 -10.05 14.82
N CYS A 153 39.29 -9.83 16.10
CA CYS A 153 38.50 -8.97 16.99
C CYS A 153 38.53 -7.49 16.61
N PHE A 154 39.66 -6.98 16.10
CA PHE A 154 39.77 -5.62 15.61
C PHE A 154 38.83 -5.40 14.40
N GLN A 155 38.89 -6.30 13.40
CA GLN A 155 38.05 -6.25 12.21
C GLN A 155 36.56 -6.48 12.52
N LEU A 156 36.24 -7.41 13.43
CA LEU A 156 34.88 -7.65 13.91
C LEU A 156 34.29 -6.42 14.62
N CYS A 157 35.11 -5.66 15.34
CA CYS A 157 34.69 -4.40 15.97
C CYS A 157 34.28 -3.36 14.92
N VAL A 158 35.09 -3.19 13.86
CA VAL A 158 34.78 -2.32 12.70
C VAL A 158 33.47 -2.75 12.02
N GLU A 159 33.28 -4.05 11.78
CA GLU A 159 32.08 -4.57 11.10
C GLU A 159 30.80 -4.43 11.93
N ILE A 160 30.91 -4.54 13.26
CA ILE A 160 29.80 -4.25 14.18
C ILE A 160 29.48 -2.74 14.17
N PHE A 161 30.49 -1.87 14.08
CA PHE A 161 30.28 -0.43 13.96
C PHE A 161 29.64 -0.05 12.62
N ASP A 162 30.04 -0.65 11.50
CA ASP A 162 29.40 -0.45 10.19
C ASP A 162 27.91 -0.82 10.22
N TYR A 163 27.58 -1.95 10.85
CA TYR A 163 26.19 -2.43 11.02
C TYR A 163 25.39 -1.50 11.94
N LEU A 164 25.93 -1.11 13.10
CA LEU A 164 25.28 -0.17 14.01
C LEU A 164 25.05 1.20 13.37
N GLU A 165 25.98 1.71 12.56
CA GLU A 165 25.81 2.95 11.81
C GLU A 165 24.71 2.86 10.75
N ASP A 166 24.56 1.73 10.05
CA ASP A 166 23.46 1.52 9.10
C ASP A 166 22.09 1.37 9.79
N ILE A 167 22.04 0.76 10.98
CA ILE A 167 20.83 0.77 11.83
C ILE A 167 20.47 2.21 12.21
N ILE A 168 21.46 2.99 12.66
CA ILE A 168 21.30 4.39 13.07
C ILE A 168 20.87 5.26 11.88
N ALA A 169 21.40 5.04 10.68
CA ALA A 169 21.01 5.76 9.47
C ALA A 169 19.56 5.46 9.07
N LEU A 170 19.11 4.20 9.15
CA LEU A 170 17.73 3.84 8.84
C LEU A 170 16.74 4.42 9.86
N GLN A 171 17.03 4.41 11.17
CA GLN A 171 16.09 5.00 12.14
C GLN A 171 15.99 6.53 12.00
N VAL A 172 17.07 7.24 11.60
CA VAL A 172 16.96 8.67 11.21
C VAL A 172 15.99 8.83 10.05
N ALA A 173 16.14 8.05 8.96
CA ALA A 173 15.26 8.14 7.81
C ALA A 173 13.78 7.88 8.16
N ILE A 174 13.51 6.85 8.99
CA ILE A 174 12.15 6.54 9.49
C ILE A 174 11.58 7.72 10.30
N PHE A 175 12.36 8.27 11.24
CA PHE A 175 11.90 9.40 12.05
C PHE A 175 11.67 10.66 11.22
N SER A 176 12.55 10.99 10.27
CA SER A 176 12.33 12.08 9.30
C SER A 176 11.02 11.88 8.54
N SER A 177 10.84 10.71 7.92
CA SER A 177 9.65 10.33 7.15
C SER A 177 8.32 10.40 7.93
N ILE A 178 8.37 10.29 9.26
CA ILE A 178 7.21 10.43 10.16
C ILE A 178 7.00 11.88 10.56
N ASN A 179 8.08 12.61 10.84
CA ASN A 179 8.06 13.99 11.30
C ASN A 179 7.67 14.98 10.19
N THR A 180 8.09 14.76 8.93
CA THR A 180 7.70 15.59 7.76
C THR A 180 6.19 15.77 7.68
N TYR A 181 5.44 14.68 7.88
CA TYR A 181 3.98 14.63 7.75
C TYR A 181 3.25 14.52 9.10
N ARG A 182 3.97 14.67 10.22
CA ARG A 182 3.45 14.55 11.61
C ARG A 182 2.57 13.31 11.85
N ILE A 183 2.97 12.15 11.32
CA ILE A 183 2.16 10.93 11.34
C ILE A 183 2.13 10.34 12.76
N SER A 184 0.95 10.26 13.38
CA SER A 184 0.80 9.64 14.69
C SER A 184 1.14 8.13 14.65
N SER A 185 1.94 7.69 15.62
CA SER A 185 2.39 6.31 15.80
C SER A 185 1.26 5.29 15.98
N MET A 186 0.08 5.74 16.42
CA MET A 186 -1.12 4.92 16.61
C MET A 186 -1.99 4.80 15.35
N THR A 187 -1.57 5.40 14.22
CA THR A 187 -2.26 5.29 12.93
C THR A 187 -1.72 4.13 12.09
N GLN A 188 -2.55 3.55 11.23
CA GLN A 188 -2.13 2.44 10.36
C GLN A 188 -0.94 2.79 9.45
N PRO A 189 -0.81 4.03 8.90
CA PRO A 189 0.42 4.50 8.26
C PRO A 189 1.63 4.64 9.19
N GLY A 190 1.44 5.24 10.38
CA GLY A 190 2.50 5.36 11.38
C GLY A 190 3.09 4.01 11.76
N GLN A 191 2.23 3.02 12.03
CA GLN A 191 2.63 1.64 12.31
C GLN A 191 3.31 0.97 11.10
N CYS A 192 2.92 1.29 9.86
CA CYS A 192 3.60 0.79 8.66
C CYS A 192 5.06 1.26 8.60
N ARG A 193 5.33 2.52 8.96
CA ARG A 193 6.68 3.11 8.98
C ARG A 193 7.47 2.72 10.24
N LEU A 194 6.82 2.56 11.39
CA LEU A 194 7.45 2.25 12.68
C LEU A 194 7.71 0.76 12.94
N ALA A 195 6.95 -0.18 12.39
CA ALA A 195 7.12 -1.60 12.71
C ALA A 195 8.54 -2.16 12.51
N PRO A 196 9.33 -1.75 11.48
CA PRO A 196 10.73 -2.16 11.35
C PRO A 196 11.62 -1.77 12.53
N MET A 197 11.28 -0.73 13.28
CA MET A 197 12.07 -0.25 14.42
C MET A 197 12.23 -1.33 15.51
N ILE A 198 11.27 -2.26 15.62
CA ILE A 198 11.36 -3.44 16.49
C ILE A 198 12.59 -4.28 16.11
N THR A 199 12.74 -4.61 14.82
CA THR A 199 13.88 -5.39 14.32
C THR A 199 15.22 -4.63 14.46
N LEU A 200 15.19 -3.29 14.42
CA LEU A 200 16.39 -2.47 14.64
C LEU A 200 16.85 -2.48 16.10
N ILE A 201 15.93 -2.40 17.06
CA ILE A 201 16.24 -2.53 18.50
C ILE A 201 16.74 -3.95 18.81
N GLN A 202 16.07 -4.96 18.25
CA GLN A 202 16.41 -6.37 18.43
C GLN A 202 17.80 -6.77 17.88
N ASP A 203 18.32 -6.09 16.86
CA ASP A 203 19.68 -6.33 16.34
C ASP A 203 20.72 -5.39 16.94
N SER A 204 20.38 -4.11 17.18
CA SER A 204 21.34 -3.15 17.76
C SER A 204 21.73 -3.48 19.20
N ASN A 205 20.86 -4.11 20.00
CA ASN A 205 21.18 -4.40 21.39
C ASN A 205 22.23 -5.52 21.55
N PRO A 206 22.14 -6.69 20.88
CA PRO A 206 23.23 -7.66 20.84
C PRO A 206 24.52 -7.07 20.26
N LEU A 207 24.44 -6.32 19.16
CA LEU A 207 25.61 -5.67 18.56
C LEU A 207 26.29 -4.69 19.53
N TYR A 208 25.52 -3.93 20.30
CA TYR A 208 26.04 -3.05 21.34
C TYR A 208 26.78 -3.85 22.43
N ASP A 209 26.15 -4.88 23.01
CA ASP A 209 26.78 -5.72 24.06
C ASP A 209 28.08 -6.36 23.58
N ILE A 210 28.07 -6.96 22.39
CA ILE A 210 29.25 -7.55 21.76
C ILE A 210 30.33 -6.48 21.54
N SER A 211 29.97 -5.29 21.06
CA SER A 211 30.93 -4.20 20.81
C SER A 211 31.61 -3.71 22.09
N VAL A 212 30.87 -3.59 23.20
CA VAL A 212 31.42 -3.19 24.51
C VAL A 212 32.42 -4.24 24.99
N ARG A 213 32.04 -5.52 24.96
CA ARG A 213 32.91 -6.62 25.41
C ARG A 213 34.17 -6.78 24.56
N ILE A 214 34.05 -6.61 23.23
CA ILE A 214 35.20 -6.61 22.32
C ILE A 214 36.10 -5.40 22.58
N MET A 215 35.55 -4.19 22.77
CA MET A 215 36.34 -2.99 23.07
C MET A 215 37.17 -3.14 24.34
N PHE A 216 36.59 -3.69 25.43
CA PHE A 216 37.36 -4.04 26.63
C PHE A 216 38.43 -5.10 26.36
N LYS A 217 38.14 -6.16 25.57
CA LYS A 217 39.11 -7.22 25.25
C LYS A 217 40.24 -6.75 24.32
N LEU A 218 39.99 -5.77 23.45
CA LEU A 218 41.03 -5.09 22.68
C LEU A 218 41.89 -4.21 23.58
N HIS A 219 41.29 -3.47 24.51
CA HIS A 219 42.01 -2.66 25.51
C HIS A 219 42.83 -3.49 26.52
N GLU A 220 42.51 -4.77 26.71
CA GLU A 220 43.34 -5.72 27.47
C GLU A 220 44.64 -6.10 26.74
N LYS A 221 44.62 -6.13 25.39
CA LYS A 221 45.68 -6.71 24.55
C LYS A 221 46.44 -5.71 23.67
N LEU A 222 45.99 -4.45 23.55
CA LEU A 222 46.58 -3.43 22.67
C LEU A 222 46.88 -2.10 23.41
N PRO A 223 47.90 -1.33 22.97
CA PRO A 223 48.15 0.01 23.48
C PRO A 223 46.96 0.96 23.27
N ASN A 224 46.78 1.90 24.20
CA ASN A 224 45.67 2.85 24.18
C ASN A 224 45.58 3.65 22.87
N ASP A 225 46.70 4.00 22.25
CA ASP A 225 46.74 4.94 21.13
C ASP A 225 46.22 4.29 19.83
N VAL A 226 46.52 3.00 19.62
CA VAL A 226 46.03 2.19 18.49
C VAL A 226 44.49 2.13 18.45
N LEU A 227 43.85 2.16 19.62
CA LEU A 227 42.39 2.09 19.77
C LEU A 227 41.71 3.47 19.82
N TYR A 228 42.41 4.57 19.54
CA TYR A 228 41.83 5.93 19.56
C TYR A 228 40.59 6.06 18.65
N GLY A 229 40.74 5.77 17.35
CA GLY A 229 39.63 5.86 16.39
C GLY A 229 38.47 4.90 16.71
N HIS A 230 38.76 3.75 17.32
CA HIS A 230 37.74 2.81 17.78
C HIS A 230 36.90 3.39 18.94
N ARG A 231 37.54 4.07 19.89
CA ARG A 231 36.83 4.77 20.99
C ARG A 231 35.99 5.94 20.49
N GLU A 232 36.50 6.76 19.57
CA GLU A 232 35.73 7.88 19.00
C GLU A 232 34.52 7.39 18.19
N ARG A 233 34.71 6.37 17.33
CA ARG A 233 33.61 5.77 16.57
C ARG A 233 32.57 5.14 17.50
N PHE A 234 33.00 4.40 18.52
CA PHE A 234 32.10 3.88 19.56
C PHE A 234 31.33 5.00 20.26
N ALA A 235 31.98 6.09 20.70
CA ALA A 235 31.32 7.18 21.41
C ALA A 235 30.27 7.88 20.53
N GLY A 236 30.59 8.11 19.25
CA GLY A 236 29.66 8.66 18.27
C GLY A 236 28.47 7.74 17.97
N ILE A 237 28.67 6.42 17.96
CA ILE A 237 27.61 5.41 17.84
C ILE A 237 26.75 5.37 19.10
N PHE A 238 27.36 5.31 20.29
CA PHE A 238 26.69 5.26 21.58
C PHE A 238 25.76 6.45 21.81
N ALA A 239 26.22 7.68 21.54
CA ALA A 239 25.40 8.88 21.67
C ALA A 239 24.15 8.83 20.77
N LYS A 240 24.32 8.41 19.51
CA LYS A 240 23.22 8.25 18.54
C LYS A 240 22.28 7.09 18.91
N LEU A 241 22.81 5.99 19.47
CA LEU A 241 22.02 4.83 19.90
C LEU A 241 21.20 5.13 21.18
N LYS A 242 21.78 5.89 22.12
CA LYS A 242 21.06 6.40 23.31
C LYS A 242 19.93 7.34 22.90
N LEU A 243 20.17 8.25 21.94
CA LEU A 243 19.14 9.11 21.36
C LEU A 243 18.04 8.29 20.65
N PHE A 244 18.42 7.27 19.86
CA PHE A 244 17.48 6.37 19.19
C PHE A 244 16.51 5.70 20.18
N TYR A 245 17.03 5.01 21.20
CA TYR A 245 16.16 4.33 22.19
C TYR A 245 15.31 5.33 22.99
N ASN A 246 15.85 6.50 23.32
CA ASN A 246 15.10 7.56 24.01
C ASN A 246 13.99 8.17 23.13
N ASN A 247 14.16 8.24 21.81
CA ASN A 247 13.12 8.69 20.88
C ASN A 247 12.02 7.64 20.66
N VAL A 248 12.33 6.34 20.78
CA VAL A 248 11.33 5.27 20.64
C VAL A 248 10.55 5.03 21.93
N ARG A 249 11.19 5.08 23.10
CA ARG A 249 10.55 4.77 24.40
C ARG A 249 9.22 5.51 24.71
N PRO A 250 9.00 6.80 24.37
CA PRO A 250 7.72 7.47 24.62
C PRO A 250 6.61 7.13 23.59
N LEU A 251 6.91 6.36 22.53
CA LEU A 251 5.92 6.05 21.50
C LEU A 251 5.07 4.84 21.91
N GLN A 252 3.83 5.11 22.34
CA GLN A 252 2.84 4.14 22.81
C GLN A 252 2.74 2.83 21.99
N TYR A 253 2.92 2.90 20.66
CA TYR A 253 2.91 1.74 19.77
C TYR A 253 3.87 0.60 20.18
N PHE A 254 4.99 0.91 20.85
CA PHE A 254 6.00 -0.09 21.21
C PHE A 254 5.77 -0.74 22.59
N ASN A 255 4.99 -0.11 23.48
CA ASN A 255 4.84 -0.54 24.88
C ASN A 255 4.44 -2.02 25.00
N ASP A 256 3.47 -2.45 24.19
CA ASP A 256 2.91 -3.80 24.22
C ASP A 256 3.64 -4.78 23.28
N LEU A 257 4.66 -4.31 22.54
CA LEU A 257 5.35 -5.07 21.49
C LEU A 257 6.83 -5.35 21.79
N ILE A 258 7.52 -4.45 22.49
CA ILE A 258 8.95 -4.59 22.80
C ILE A 258 9.36 -3.74 24.01
N THR A 259 10.04 -4.34 24.98
CA THR A 259 10.71 -3.59 26.04
C THR A 259 11.95 -2.91 25.45
N VAL A 260 11.87 -1.58 25.27
CA VAL A 260 12.97 -0.77 24.72
C VAL A 260 14.10 -0.66 25.76
N PRO A 261 15.31 -1.15 25.47
CA PRO A 261 16.39 -1.25 26.46
C PRO A 261 16.88 0.14 26.88
N GLN A 262 17.47 0.22 28.08
CA GLN A 262 18.05 1.45 28.62
C GLN A 262 19.57 1.35 28.62
N LEU A 263 20.23 2.31 27.96
CA LEU A 263 21.69 2.44 27.98
C LEU A 263 22.12 3.29 29.18
N PRO A 264 23.33 3.07 29.74
CA PRO A 264 23.90 3.91 30.79
C PRO A 264 23.97 5.40 30.42
N ASP A 265 24.13 6.27 31.42
CA ASP A 265 24.11 7.70 31.14
C ASP A 265 25.38 8.22 30.46
N GLN A 266 26.53 7.64 30.79
CA GLN A 266 27.83 7.90 30.16
C GLN A 266 28.31 6.65 29.37
N SER A 267 29.17 6.85 28.37
CA SER A 267 29.76 5.75 27.60
C SER A 267 30.74 4.94 28.45
N PRO A 268 30.78 3.59 28.35
CA PRO A 268 31.74 2.76 29.07
C PRO A 268 33.21 3.22 28.92
N ASN A 269 33.91 3.29 30.05
CA ASN A 269 35.29 3.76 30.12
C ASN A 269 36.28 2.61 29.86
N PHE A 270 36.57 2.32 28.58
CA PHE A 270 37.46 1.22 28.19
C PHE A 270 38.91 1.31 28.71
N LYS A 271 39.33 2.44 29.31
CA LYS A 271 40.63 2.56 29.98
C LYS A 271 40.65 1.95 31.39
N SER A 272 39.51 1.60 31.95
CA SER A 272 39.33 1.11 33.31
C SER A 272 38.84 -0.33 33.31
N GLN A 273 39.67 -1.27 33.77
CA GLN A 273 39.25 -2.67 33.91
C GLN A 273 38.20 -2.87 35.02
N VAL A 274 38.10 -1.94 35.97
CA VAL A 274 37.06 -1.95 37.01
C VAL A 274 35.67 -1.75 36.39
N ASP A 275 35.57 -0.90 35.36
CA ASP A 275 34.32 -0.59 34.65
C ASP A 275 33.84 -1.72 33.73
N PHE A 276 34.65 -2.78 33.53
CA PHE A 276 34.20 -4.03 32.92
C PHE A 276 33.50 -4.95 33.94
N GLY A 277 33.96 -4.95 35.19
CA GLY A 277 33.37 -5.76 36.27
C GLY A 277 31.98 -5.30 36.72
N SER A 278 31.65 -4.03 36.48
CA SER A 278 30.33 -3.43 36.74
C SER A 278 29.38 -3.46 35.54
N TYR A 279 29.82 -3.96 34.38
CA TYR A 279 29.02 -3.90 33.15
C TYR A 279 27.90 -4.97 33.11
N VAL A 280 26.65 -4.51 33.12
CA VAL A 280 25.45 -5.34 32.95
C VAL A 280 24.92 -5.21 31.52
N PRO A 281 24.66 -6.33 30.80
CA PRO A 281 24.05 -6.30 29.46
C PRO A 281 22.62 -5.73 29.52
N PRO A 282 22.26 -4.74 28.69
CA PRO A 282 20.87 -4.30 28.58
C PRO A 282 20.00 -5.40 27.96
N VAL A 283 18.80 -5.62 28.50
CA VAL A 283 17.90 -6.71 28.09
C VAL A 283 16.80 -6.18 27.16
N VAL A 284 16.54 -6.90 26.06
CA VAL A 284 15.39 -6.69 25.18
C VAL A 284 14.43 -7.86 25.37
N LEU A 285 13.19 -7.57 25.71
CA LEU A 285 12.10 -8.56 25.76
C LEU A 285 11.07 -8.24 24.69
N VAL A 286 10.56 -9.27 24.03
CA VAL A 286 9.41 -9.21 23.12
C VAL A 286 8.41 -10.28 23.58
N PRO A 287 7.15 -9.94 23.83
CA PRO A 287 6.13 -10.93 24.22
C PRO A 287 6.01 -12.03 23.17
N SER A 288 5.89 -13.28 23.62
CA SER A 288 5.72 -14.42 22.71
C SER A 288 4.31 -14.38 22.09
N GLU A 289 4.22 -14.26 20.76
CA GLU A 289 2.96 -14.50 20.04
C GLU A 289 2.55 -15.97 20.30
N PRO A 290 1.28 -16.27 20.67
CA PRO A 290 0.85 -17.64 20.91
C PRO A 290 0.97 -18.46 19.61
N ASP A 291 1.52 -19.67 19.71
CA ASP A 291 1.77 -20.48 18.52
C ASP A 291 0.46 -20.90 17.84
N PRO A 292 0.42 -20.90 16.49
CA PRO A 292 -0.73 -21.38 15.75
C PRO A 292 -0.87 -22.89 15.99
N VAL A 293 -2.09 -23.35 16.31
CA VAL A 293 -2.39 -24.77 16.42
C VAL A 293 -2.09 -25.45 15.08
N VAL A 294 -1.15 -26.39 15.12
CA VAL A 294 -0.85 -27.33 14.05
C VAL A 294 -0.89 -28.70 14.69
N ASP A 295 -1.95 -29.46 14.44
CA ASP A 295 -2.13 -30.78 15.01
C ASP A 295 -1.11 -31.77 14.42
N ASP A 296 -0.20 -32.27 15.27
CA ASP A 296 0.33 -33.63 15.22
C ASP A 296 1.21 -33.93 16.47
N LEU A 297 0.66 -34.77 17.38
CA LEU A 297 1.33 -35.80 18.21
C LEU A 297 2.53 -35.37 19.12
N ILE A 298 2.41 -35.24 20.46
CA ILE A 298 2.13 -36.22 21.56
C ILE A 298 3.37 -37.02 22.07
N ASP A 299 3.50 -37.08 23.40
CA ASP A 299 4.34 -37.97 24.27
C ASP A 299 5.88 -37.82 24.30
N THR A 300 6.61 -37.96 25.43
CA THR A 300 6.36 -38.02 26.91
C THR A 300 7.66 -37.50 27.64
N ASN A 301 8.09 -37.72 28.91
CA ASN A 301 7.71 -38.57 30.06
C ASN A 301 8.40 -38.14 31.42
N PHE A 302 8.09 -38.86 32.51
CA PHE A 302 8.81 -39.08 33.78
C PHE A 302 9.10 -37.94 34.80
N SER A 303 8.12 -37.74 35.70
CA SER A 303 8.12 -38.12 37.14
C SER A 303 9.34 -37.96 38.08
N ASN A 304 9.04 -37.42 39.28
CA ASN A 304 9.48 -37.76 40.68
C ASN A 304 9.62 -36.44 41.49
N VAL A 305 8.99 -36.16 42.65
CA VAL A 305 8.59 -36.92 43.88
C VAL A 305 9.71 -37.04 44.92
N GLU A 306 9.57 -36.28 46.03
CA GLU A 306 9.98 -36.48 47.44
C GLU A 306 9.82 -35.09 48.15
N ASP A 307 8.90 -34.84 49.09
CA ASP A 307 8.70 -35.33 50.48
C ASP A 307 9.72 -34.85 51.54
N ASN A 308 9.30 -34.01 52.51
CA ASN A 308 9.13 -34.44 53.92
C ASN A 308 8.66 -33.36 54.95
N THR A 309 7.45 -33.58 55.49
CA THR A 309 7.02 -33.63 56.93
C THR A 309 7.27 -32.51 57.99
N ASN A 310 6.29 -32.49 58.93
CA ASN A 310 6.24 -31.93 60.30
C ASN A 310 5.58 -30.53 60.51
N HIS A 311 4.78 -30.30 61.56
CA HIS A 311 4.44 -31.12 62.75
C HIS A 311 2.97 -30.93 63.20
N VAL A 312 2.36 -31.94 63.85
CA VAL A 312 0.97 -31.96 64.33
C VAL A 312 0.80 -31.31 65.71
N GLN A 313 -0.23 -30.46 65.89
CA GLN A 313 -0.89 -30.17 67.20
C GLN A 313 -2.18 -29.32 67.08
N GLN A 314 -3.33 -29.86 66.62
CA GLN A 314 -4.61 -29.10 66.66
C GLN A 314 -5.93 -29.89 66.67
N ASP A 315 -5.91 -31.17 67.05
CA ASP A 315 -6.99 -32.15 66.84
C ASP A 315 -8.25 -32.03 67.73
N GLN A 316 -8.53 -30.84 68.28
CA GLN A 316 -9.76 -30.57 69.05
C GLN A 316 -10.63 -29.43 68.48
N ILE A 317 -10.17 -28.73 67.44
CA ILE A 317 -10.97 -27.71 66.70
C ILE A 317 -11.48 -28.27 65.36
N LEU A 318 -11.01 -29.46 64.95
CA LEU A 318 -11.33 -30.07 63.66
C LEU A 318 -12.75 -30.66 63.58
N ASN A 319 -13.23 -31.36 64.60
CA ASN A 319 -14.43 -32.22 64.45
C ASN A 319 -15.75 -31.47 64.19
N GLU A 320 -15.96 -30.28 64.75
CA GLU A 320 -17.12 -29.44 64.40
C GLU A 320 -17.02 -28.85 62.99
N ARG A 321 -15.79 -28.63 62.50
CA ARG A 321 -15.53 -28.12 61.14
C ARG A 321 -15.62 -29.20 60.08
N ILE A 322 -15.26 -30.44 60.42
CA ILE A 322 -15.36 -31.61 59.53
C ILE A 322 -16.83 -31.83 59.10
N ASN A 323 -17.79 -31.86 60.02
CA ASN A 323 -19.22 -32.03 59.67
C ASN A 323 -19.75 -30.99 58.66
N VAL A 324 -19.33 -29.73 58.78
CA VAL A 324 -19.72 -28.67 57.84
C VAL A 324 -18.98 -28.81 56.50
N LEU A 325 -17.72 -29.25 56.53
CA LEU A 325 -16.93 -29.50 55.32
C LEU A 325 -17.38 -30.77 54.57
N GLU A 326 -17.89 -31.79 55.25
CA GLU A 326 -18.42 -33.03 54.65
C GLU A 326 -19.66 -32.75 53.81
N ASN A 327 -20.65 -32.01 54.34
CA ASN A 327 -21.81 -31.58 53.56
C ASN A 327 -21.41 -30.73 52.34
N ILE A 328 -20.44 -29.82 52.49
CA ILE A 328 -19.91 -29.00 51.39
C ILE A 328 -19.08 -29.85 50.39
N LEU A 329 -18.48 -30.95 50.83
CA LEU A 329 -17.78 -31.94 49.99
C LEU A 329 -18.78 -32.80 49.22
N GLU A 330 -19.93 -33.12 49.78
CA GLU A 330 -20.99 -33.89 49.12
C GLU A 330 -21.67 -33.04 48.02
N ASP A 331 -22.11 -31.81 48.35
CA ASP A 331 -22.58 -30.81 47.37
C ASP A 331 -21.58 -30.59 46.22
N LYS A 332 -20.28 -30.48 46.55
CA LYS A 332 -19.23 -30.32 45.54
C LYS A 332 -18.91 -31.60 44.78
N SER A 333 -19.11 -32.78 45.38
CA SER A 333 -18.95 -34.06 44.70
C SER A 333 -20.04 -34.25 43.66
N ASP A 334 -21.30 -33.93 43.99
CA ASP A 334 -22.42 -33.93 43.04
C ASP A 334 -22.22 -32.89 41.93
N MET A 335 -21.76 -31.67 42.27
CA MET A 335 -21.39 -30.68 41.27
C MET A 335 -20.24 -31.16 40.36
N ILE A 336 -19.24 -31.87 40.91
CA ILE A 336 -18.15 -32.49 40.15
C ILE A 336 -18.67 -33.65 39.28
N ILE A 337 -19.64 -34.43 39.74
CA ILE A 337 -20.28 -35.51 38.97
C ILE A 337 -21.06 -34.92 37.79
N GLN A 338 -21.85 -33.86 38.00
CA GLN A 338 -22.56 -33.15 36.94
C GLN A 338 -21.61 -32.50 35.93
N LEU A 339 -20.50 -31.90 36.40
CA LEU A 339 -19.47 -31.33 35.53
C LEU A 339 -18.70 -32.40 34.75
N ARG A 340 -18.46 -33.59 35.34
CA ARG A 340 -17.88 -34.74 34.64
C ARG A 340 -18.84 -35.30 33.57
N ALA A 341 -20.12 -35.48 33.90
CA ALA A 341 -21.13 -35.92 32.94
C ALA A 341 -21.22 -34.98 31.73
N LYS A 342 -21.20 -33.65 31.96
CA LYS A 342 -21.14 -32.65 30.87
C LYS A 342 -19.80 -32.66 30.13
N LEU A 343 -18.68 -32.88 30.81
CA LEU A 343 -17.37 -33.02 30.17
C LEU A 343 -17.33 -34.24 29.24
N ASP A 344 -17.94 -35.35 29.65
CA ASP A 344 -18.00 -36.58 28.86
C ASP A 344 -19.04 -36.49 27.71
N GLU A 345 -20.16 -35.79 27.92
CA GLU A 345 -21.07 -35.37 26.83
C GLU A 345 -20.35 -34.48 25.81
N TRP A 346 -19.54 -33.52 26.27
CA TRP A 346 -18.77 -32.62 25.40
C TRP A 346 -17.64 -33.34 24.68
N LYS A 347 -16.96 -34.30 25.33
CA LYS A 347 -16.02 -35.22 24.66
C LYS A 347 -16.72 -35.99 23.55
N HIS A 348 -17.87 -36.60 23.83
CA HIS A 348 -18.53 -37.44 22.83
C HIS A 348 -19.05 -36.63 21.63
N ASN A 349 -19.55 -35.42 21.87
CA ASN A 349 -19.86 -34.47 20.79
C ASN A 349 -18.61 -34.02 20.01
N TYR A 350 -17.47 -33.83 20.70
CA TYR A 350 -16.19 -33.51 20.06
C TYR A 350 -15.64 -34.68 19.24
N GLU A 351 -15.69 -35.92 19.75
CA GLU A 351 -15.32 -37.16 19.06
C GLU A 351 -16.16 -37.36 17.79
N GLY A 352 -17.48 -37.17 17.87
CA GLY A 352 -18.37 -37.24 16.70
C GLY A 352 -18.07 -36.15 15.65
N LEU A 353 -17.78 -34.92 16.09
CA LEU A 353 -17.40 -33.82 15.21
C LEU A 353 -16.01 -34.05 14.58
N GLU A 354 -15.05 -34.56 15.34
CA GLU A 354 -13.71 -34.95 14.87
C GLU A 354 -13.79 -36.11 13.86
N GLN A 355 -14.68 -37.08 14.09
CA GLN A 355 -14.95 -38.18 13.16
C GLN A 355 -15.59 -37.67 11.86
N SER A 356 -16.50 -36.70 11.92
CA SER A 356 -17.03 -36.00 10.74
C SER A 356 -15.93 -35.26 9.98
N TYR A 357 -15.09 -34.47 10.67
CA TYR A 357 -13.96 -33.77 10.05
C TYR A 357 -12.94 -34.75 9.42
N LYS A 358 -12.68 -35.90 10.04
CA LYS A 358 -11.85 -36.97 9.46
C LYS A 358 -12.47 -37.52 8.18
N GLN A 359 -13.79 -37.69 8.11
CA GLN A 359 -14.49 -38.13 6.90
C GLN A 359 -14.43 -37.07 5.79
N ASP A 360 -14.74 -35.80 6.10
CA ASP A 360 -14.64 -34.68 5.14
C ASP A 360 -13.21 -34.54 4.60
N VAL A 361 -12.20 -34.69 5.46
CA VAL A 361 -10.79 -34.68 5.07
C VAL A 361 -10.44 -35.88 4.18
N LEU A 362 -10.99 -37.07 4.41
CA LEU A 362 -10.80 -38.24 3.54
C LEU A 362 -11.43 -38.04 2.15
N ASP A 363 -12.63 -37.47 2.06
CA ASP A 363 -13.28 -37.21 0.77
C ASP A 363 -12.64 -36.03 0.01
N LEU A 364 -12.18 -35.00 0.71
CA LEU A 364 -11.30 -33.98 0.14
C LEU A 364 -9.96 -34.57 -0.31
N GLN A 365 -9.39 -35.55 0.39
CA GLN A 365 -8.17 -36.25 -0.04
C GLN A 365 -8.41 -37.13 -1.27
N ARG A 366 -9.57 -37.81 -1.38
CA ARG A 366 -9.99 -38.56 -2.57
C ARG A 366 -10.12 -37.63 -3.78
N SER A 367 -10.88 -36.54 -3.64
CA SER A 367 -11.05 -35.52 -4.68
C SER A 367 -9.72 -34.91 -5.13
N ASN A 368 -8.86 -34.49 -4.19
CA ASN A 368 -7.50 -34.02 -4.51
C ASN A 368 -6.65 -35.09 -5.19
N THR A 369 -6.88 -36.39 -4.94
CA THR A 369 -6.12 -37.47 -5.59
C THR A 369 -6.59 -37.73 -7.01
N SER A 370 -7.91 -37.61 -7.31
CA SER A 370 -8.39 -37.54 -8.70
C SER A 370 -7.73 -36.38 -9.43
N LEU A 371 -7.83 -35.17 -8.89
CA LEU A 371 -7.26 -33.96 -9.50
C LEU A 371 -5.73 -34.04 -9.67
N CYS A 372 -5.01 -34.74 -8.79
CA CYS A 372 -3.58 -35.02 -8.98
C CYS A 372 -3.33 -35.96 -10.17
N ASN A 373 -4.16 -36.98 -10.36
CA ASN A 373 -4.05 -37.91 -11.49
C ASN A 373 -4.44 -37.24 -12.81
N ASP A 374 -5.51 -36.43 -12.81
CA ASP A 374 -5.95 -35.64 -13.96
C ASP A 374 -4.83 -34.65 -14.38
N LEU A 375 -4.22 -33.97 -13.41
CA LEU A 375 -3.11 -33.04 -13.63
C LEU A 375 -1.79 -33.75 -14.00
N ALA A 376 -1.59 -35.00 -13.60
CA ALA A 376 -0.50 -35.84 -14.08
C ALA A 376 -0.70 -36.25 -15.55
N SER A 377 -1.91 -36.70 -15.91
CA SER A 377 -2.31 -37.01 -17.29
C SER A 377 -2.14 -35.81 -18.22
N VAL A 378 -2.60 -34.62 -17.81
CA VAL A 378 -2.41 -33.37 -18.57
C VAL A 378 -0.92 -32.99 -18.67
N LYS A 379 -0.10 -33.21 -17.63
CA LYS A 379 1.36 -33.01 -17.72
C LYS A 379 2.02 -33.97 -18.70
N GLU A 380 1.62 -35.23 -18.73
CA GLU A 380 2.10 -36.24 -19.66
C GLU A 380 1.70 -35.91 -21.10
N MET A 381 0.43 -35.52 -21.32
CA MET A 381 -0.04 -35.04 -22.62
C MET A 381 0.72 -33.79 -23.10
N CYS A 382 1.01 -32.84 -22.20
CA CYS A 382 1.85 -31.67 -22.50
C CYS A 382 3.35 -32.01 -22.69
N ALA A 383 3.84 -33.10 -22.10
CA ALA A 383 5.20 -33.59 -22.35
C ALA A 383 5.29 -34.27 -23.72
N ASN A 384 4.29 -35.09 -24.07
CA ASN A 384 4.19 -35.76 -25.36
C ASN A 384 4.04 -34.74 -26.50
N MET A 385 3.14 -33.76 -26.38
CA MET A 385 3.03 -32.65 -27.35
C MET A 385 4.31 -31.80 -27.45
N ARG A 386 5.13 -31.73 -26.39
CA ARG A 386 6.45 -31.09 -26.46
C ARG A 386 7.48 -31.94 -27.20
N MET A 387 7.56 -33.24 -26.91
CA MET A 387 8.46 -34.13 -27.64
C MET A 387 8.07 -34.25 -29.11
N GLU A 388 6.78 -34.26 -29.43
CA GLU A 388 6.25 -34.20 -30.79
C GLU A 388 6.58 -32.87 -31.48
N LYS A 389 6.41 -31.73 -30.78
CA LYS A 389 6.85 -30.41 -31.29
C LYS A 389 8.37 -30.35 -31.51
N ASP A 390 9.16 -30.84 -30.56
CA ASP A 390 10.62 -30.75 -30.60
C ASP A 390 11.20 -31.70 -31.66
N ASP A 391 10.57 -32.87 -31.90
CA ASP A 391 10.89 -33.75 -33.04
C ASP A 391 10.43 -33.13 -34.37
N LEU A 392 9.27 -32.47 -34.43
CA LEU A 392 8.85 -31.69 -35.61
C LEU A 392 9.81 -30.52 -35.90
N GLU A 393 10.35 -29.83 -34.89
CA GLU A 393 11.39 -28.80 -35.06
C GLU A 393 12.72 -29.41 -35.50
N LEU A 394 13.07 -30.62 -35.04
CA LEU A 394 14.25 -31.37 -35.51
C LEU A 394 14.08 -31.84 -36.97
N GLN A 395 12.87 -32.25 -37.36
CA GLN A 395 12.52 -32.58 -38.74
C GLN A 395 12.50 -31.32 -39.63
N LEU A 396 12.07 -30.17 -39.12
CA LEU A 396 12.13 -28.88 -39.83
C LEU A 396 13.58 -28.46 -40.10
N THR A 397 14.44 -28.54 -39.08
CA THR A 397 15.83 -28.07 -39.13
C THR A 397 16.76 -28.98 -39.93
N ASN A 398 16.51 -30.30 -39.95
CA ASN A 398 17.23 -31.22 -40.85
C ASN A 398 16.81 -31.08 -42.33
N ASN A 399 15.68 -30.44 -42.63
CA ASN A 399 15.17 -30.33 -44.01
C ASN A 399 15.77 -29.10 -44.72
N HIS A 400 17.08 -29.17 -45.01
CA HIS A 400 17.89 -28.07 -45.56
C HIS A 400 17.28 -27.42 -46.83
N ILE A 401 16.59 -28.22 -47.65
CA ILE A 401 15.87 -27.79 -48.86
C ILE A 401 14.76 -26.77 -48.53
N ILE A 402 14.12 -26.87 -47.37
CA ILE A 402 13.09 -25.93 -46.93
C ILE A 402 13.72 -24.64 -46.43
N SER A 403 14.76 -24.68 -45.59
CA SER A 403 15.46 -23.45 -45.14
C SER A 403 16.02 -22.64 -46.31
N GLN A 404 16.60 -23.31 -47.31
CA GLN A 404 17.14 -22.63 -48.49
C GLN A 404 16.02 -22.01 -49.35
N LYS A 405 14.90 -22.71 -49.53
CA LYS A 405 13.70 -22.15 -50.20
C LYS A 405 13.01 -21.05 -49.40
N VAL A 406 13.06 -21.07 -48.08
CA VAL A 406 12.56 -19.99 -47.22
C VAL A 406 13.42 -18.74 -47.38
N VAL A 407 14.75 -18.87 -47.49
CA VAL A 407 15.61 -17.72 -47.82
C VAL A 407 15.37 -17.21 -49.24
N GLU A 408 15.22 -18.09 -50.24
CA GLU A 408 14.86 -17.67 -51.62
C GLU A 408 13.48 -16.99 -51.70
N GLU A 409 12.47 -17.50 -50.99
CA GLU A 409 11.17 -16.84 -50.92
C GLU A 409 11.17 -15.60 -50.00
N GLU A 410 12.02 -15.50 -48.96
CA GLU A 410 12.21 -14.24 -48.23
C GLU A 410 12.90 -13.18 -49.10
N GLU A 411 13.83 -13.54 -49.99
CA GLU A 411 14.40 -12.62 -50.98
C GLU A 411 13.39 -12.24 -52.07
N LYS A 412 12.62 -13.21 -52.60
CA LYS A 412 11.50 -12.91 -53.51
C LYS A 412 10.41 -12.08 -52.83
N GLN A 413 10.12 -12.30 -51.55
CA GLN A 413 9.10 -11.59 -50.79
C GLN A 413 9.60 -10.22 -50.33
N LYS A 414 10.92 -10.03 -50.13
CA LYS A 414 11.57 -8.71 -50.10
C LYS A 414 11.45 -8.00 -51.44
N LEU A 415 11.82 -8.62 -52.56
CA LEU A 415 11.68 -8.04 -53.91
C LEU A 415 10.22 -7.78 -54.28
N SER A 416 9.29 -8.61 -53.81
CA SER A 416 7.85 -8.44 -53.97
C SER A 416 7.32 -7.36 -53.04
N SER A 417 7.85 -7.21 -51.82
CA SER A 417 7.57 -6.11 -50.90
C SER A 417 8.15 -4.79 -51.40
N GLU A 418 9.31 -4.78 -52.05
CA GLU A 418 9.84 -3.61 -52.75
C GLU A 418 9.01 -3.26 -53.98
N LYS A 419 8.63 -4.25 -54.79
CA LYS A 419 7.71 -4.06 -55.92
C LYS A 419 6.35 -3.58 -55.42
N PHE A 420 5.84 -4.09 -54.31
CA PHE A 420 4.58 -3.69 -53.69
C PHE A 420 4.69 -2.31 -53.04
N ASN A 421 5.82 -1.92 -52.45
CA ASN A 421 6.03 -0.57 -51.93
C ASN A 421 6.24 0.44 -53.06
N LYS A 422 6.94 0.08 -54.15
CA LYS A 422 6.99 0.88 -55.38
C LYS A 422 5.62 0.98 -56.03
N LEU A 423 4.85 -0.11 -56.11
CA LEU A 423 3.48 -0.13 -56.63
C LEU A 423 2.52 0.62 -55.70
N LYS A 424 2.72 0.62 -54.39
CA LYS A 424 1.97 1.39 -53.38
C LYS A 424 2.32 2.87 -53.43
N MET A 425 3.59 3.23 -53.68
CA MET A 425 3.97 4.61 -54.01
C MET A 425 3.34 5.03 -55.33
N MET A 426 3.32 4.16 -56.35
CA MET A 426 2.68 4.42 -57.64
C MET A 426 1.15 4.48 -57.51
N TYR A 427 0.51 3.68 -56.66
CA TYR A 427 -0.91 3.76 -56.32
C TYR A 427 -1.21 4.99 -55.47
N THR A 428 -0.26 5.45 -54.65
CA THR A 428 -0.38 6.71 -53.90
C THR A 428 -0.26 7.88 -54.87
N GLN A 429 0.67 7.86 -55.82
CA GLN A 429 0.80 8.84 -56.89
C GLN A 429 -0.44 8.84 -57.80
N ILE A 430 -0.92 7.67 -58.26
CA ILE A 430 -2.15 7.55 -59.06
C ILE A 430 -3.38 7.95 -58.26
N ARG A 431 -3.45 7.66 -56.95
CA ARG A 431 -4.54 8.13 -56.07
C ARG A 431 -4.47 9.64 -55.86
N ASP A 432 -3.28 10.22 -55.72
CA ASP A 432 -3.11 11.64 -55.47
C ASP A 432 -3.24 12.45 -56.76
N GLU A 433 -2.86 11.89 -57.91
CA GLU A 433 -3.28 12.33 -59.25
C GLU A 433 -4.78 12.17 -59.45
N HIS A 434 -5.41 11.07 -59.01
CA HIS A 434 -6.86 10.90 -59.09
C HIS A 434 -7.60 11.87 -58.15
N ILE A 435 -7.04 12.21 -56.99
CA ILE A 435 -7.55 13.26 -56.09
C ILE A 435 -7.34 14.64 -56.72
N ASN A 436 -6.22 14.88 -57.40
CA ASN A 436 -5.99 16.13 -58.14
C ASN A 436 -6.86 16.22 -59.40
N LEU A 437 -7.16 15.11 -60.07
CA LEU A 437 -8.10 15.00 -61.19
C LEU A 437 -9.55 15.07 -60.71
N LEU A 438 -9.88 14.60 -59.51
CA LEU A 438 -11.18 14.81 -58.85
C LEU A 438 -11.34 16.25 -58.36
N ARG A 439 -10.27 16.92 -57.94
CA ARG A 439 -10.25 18.36 -57.65
C ARG A 439 -10.39 19.16 -58.94
N GLN A 440 -9.59 18.89 -59.96
CA GLN A 440 -9.73 19.49 -61.29
C GLN A 440 -11.09 19.19 -61.91
N HIS A 441 -11.66 17.99 -61.74
CA HIS A 441 -13.02 17.66 -62.18
C HIS A 441 -14.07 18.33 -61.31
N SER A 442 -13.83 18.55 -60.01
CA SER A 442 -14.69 19.39 -59.15
C SER A 442 -14.66 20.85 -59.61
N ASP A 443 -13.51 21.37 -60.01
CA ASP A 443 -13.35 22.76 -60.46
C ASP A 443 -13.83 22.96 -61.92
N HIS A 444 -13.57 21.99 -62.80
CA HIS A 444 -14.21 21.92 -64.13
C HIS A 444 -15.71 21.67 -64.02
N SER A 445 -16.21 20.93 -63.02
CA SER A 445 -17.64 20.72 -62.78
C SER A 445 -18.30 21.96 -62.15
N LYS A 446 -17.58 22.74 -61.31
CA LYS A 446 -18.00 24.09 -60.89
C LYS A 446 -18.04 25.04 -62.09
N SER A 447 -17.04 25.00 -62.97
CA SER A 447 -17.02 25.83 -64.19
C SER A 447 -18.09 25.38 -65.18
N LEU A 448 -18.32 24.08 -65.34
CA LEU A 448 -19.37 23.49 -66.16
C LEU A 448 -20.76 23.73 -65.56
N ASN A 449 -20.90 23.83 -64.24
CA ASN A 449 -22.16 24.22 -63.60
C ASN A 449 -22.40 25.72 -63.73
N LYS A 450 -21.37 26.58 -63.74
CA LYS A 450 -21.50 27.99 -64.14
C LYS A 450 -21.89 28.12 -65.62
N GLU A 451 -21.24 27.38 -66.51
CA GLU A 451 -21.60 27.27 -67.93
C GLU A 451 -23.01 26.71 -68.13
N LYS A 452 -23.45 25.70 -67.35
CA LYS A 452 -24.82 25.17 -67.40
C LYS A 452 -25.84 26.13 -66.82
N GLN A 453 -25.48 26.91 -65.80
CA GLN A 453 -26.35 27.95 -65.25
C GLN A 453 -26.52 29.07 -66.28
N HIS A 454 -25.43 29.51 -66.92
CA HIS A 454 -25.47 30.46 -68.02
C HIS A 454 -26.21 29.91 -69.27
N ASN A 455 -25.98 28.64 -69.63
CA ASN A 455 -26.77 27.95 -70.66
C ASN A 455 -28.23 27.74 -70.26
N SER A 456 -28.58 27.73 -68.97
CA SER A 456 -29.98 27.69 -68.52
C SER A 456 -30.67 29.06 -68.62
N GLU A 457 -29.92 30.14 -68.42
CA GLU A 457 -30.35 31.52 -68.68
C GLU A 457 -30.52 31.75 -70.19
N LEU A 458 -29.57 31.29 -71.01
CA LEU A 458 -29.69 31.26 -72.47
C LEU A 458 -30.83 30.35 -72.95
N LEU A 459 -31.07 29.18 -72.32
CA LEU A 459 -32.23 28.32 -72.64
C LEU A 459 -33.56 28.95 -72.22
N LEU A 460 -33.59 29.79 -71.20
CA LEU A 460 -34.75 30.61 -70.84
C LEU A 460 -35.00 31.69 -71.90
N GLN A 461 -33.97 32.44 -72.31
CA GLN A 461 -34.08 33.40 -73.41
C GLN A 461 -34.47 32.73 -74.74
N ILE A 462 -33.92 31.55 -75.04
CA ILE A 462 -34.31 30.73 -76.20
C ILE A 462 -35.74 30.21 -76.04
N LYS A 463 -36.27 29.99 -74.84
CA LYS A 463 -37.69 29.66 -74.62
C LYS A 463 -38.60 30.88 -74.81
N GLU A 464 -38.19 32.06 -74.40
CA GLU A 464 -38.93 33.30 -74.64
C GLU A 464 -38.98 33.60 -76.14
N LEU A 465 -37.84 33.57 -76.83
CA LEU A 465 -37.76 33.68 -78.29
C LEU A 465 -38.51 32.56 -79.04
N ASN A 466 -38.52 31.32 -78.54
CA ASN A 466 -39.34 30.25 -79.14
C ASN A 466 -40.85 30.43 -78.88
N ASN A 467 -41.26 31.04 -77.77
CA ASN A 467 -42.66 31.39 -77.53
C ASN A 467 -43.12 32.56 -78.42
N GLU A 468 -42.21 33.48 -78.79
CA GLU A 468 -42.47 34.48 -79.84
C GLU A 468 -42.51 33.84 -81.24
N LEU A 469 -41.61 32.89 -81.54
CA LEU A 469 -41.66 32.12 -82.79
C LEU A 469 -42.90 31.23 -82.89
N LEU A 470 -43.43 30.66 -81.80
CA LEU A 470 -44.63 29.85 -81.83
C LEU A 470 -45.84 30.65 -82.36
N LYS A 471 -45.99 31.91 -81.91
CA LYS A 471 -47.01 32.84 -82.41
C LYS A 471 -46.84 33.20 -83.89
N ASN A 472 -45.63 33.12 -84.43
CA ASN A 472 -45.38 33.30 -85.87
C ASN A 472 -45.52 31.98 -86.67
N ASN A 473 -45.51 30.82 -86.02
CA ASN A 473 -45.62 29.51 -86.66
C ASN A 473 -47.09 29.09 -86.90
N GLU A 474 -48.04 29.61 -86.11
CA GLU A 474 -49.47 29.54 -86.40
C GLU A 474 -49.84 30.16 -87.78
N THR A 475 -48.92 30.94 -88.38
CA THR A 475 -49.07 31.52 -89.72
C THR A 475 -48.42 30.70 -90.85
N ILE A 476 -47.79 29.55 -90.57
CA ILE A 476 -46.94 28.81 -91.52
C ILE A 476 -47.48 27.41 -91.90
N GLU A 477 -48.47 26.86 -91.18
CA GLU A 477 -49.14 25.59 -91.55
C GLU A 477 -49.97 25.65 -92.86
N CYS A 478 -50.00 26.78 -93.56
CA CYS A 478 -50.79 26.93 -94.79
C CYS A 478 -50.16 26.27 -96.04
N ASP A 479 -48.82 26.11 -96.12
CA ASP A 479 -48.15 26.11 -97.44
C ASP A 479 -47.00 25.10 -97.65
N LYS A 480 -47.06 23.90 -97.03
CA LYS A 480 -46.12 22.79 -97.34
C LYS A 480 -46.75 21.44 -97.67
N ALA A 481 -47.91 21.48 -98.34
CA ALA A 481 -48.42 20.35 -99.12
C ALA A 481 -47.59 20.11 -100.42
N ASN A 482 -46.26 19.95 -100.30
CA ASN A 482 -45.37 19.66 -101.43
C ASN A 482 -44.00 19.09 -101.00
N ASN A 483 -43.95 17.79 -100.69
CA ASN A 483 -42.80 16.91 -101.00
C ASN A 483 -43.12 15.41 -100.78
N VAL A 484 -44.19 14.95 -101.44
CA VAL A 484 -44.66 13.54 -101.42
C VAL A 484 -43.76 12.65 -102.32
N LYS A 485 -42.44 12.71 -102.14
CA LYS A 485 -41.44 12.06 -103.01
C LYS A 485 -40.21 11.45 -102.32
N LEU A 486 -40.23 11.32 -100.99
CA LEU A 486 -39.26 10.51 -100.23
C LEU A 486 -39.90 9.34 -99.44
N LEU A 487 -41.24 9.22 -99.46
CA LEU A 487 -41.93 8.07 -98.86
C LEU A 487 -41.95 6.83 -99.76
N GLU A 488 -41.75 6.98 -101.08
CA GLU A 488 -41.73 5.85 -102.03
C GLU A 488 -40.46 4.98 -101.92
N GLN A 489 -39.35 5.51 -101.38
CA GLN A 489 -38.09 4.77 -101.23
C GLN A 489 -37.96 3.97 -99.93
N ILE A 490 -38.89 4.14 -98.98
CA ILE A 490 -38.85 3.46 -97.67
C ILE A 490 -39.51 2.08 -97.74
N GLU A 491 -40.41 1.84 -98.70
CA GLU A 491 -41.19 0.59 -98.77
C GLU A 491 -40.46 -0.54 -99.51
N GLU A 492 -39.58 -0.24 -100.47
CA GLU A 492 -38.82 -1.27 -101.21
C GLU A 492 -37.80 -2.00 -100.31
N LEU A 493 -37.16 -1.30 -99.36
CA LEU A 493 -36.16 -1.91 -98.46
C LEU A 493 -36.76 -2.78 -97.34
N LYS A 494 -38.05 -2.64 -97.03
CA LYS A 494 -38.75 -3.55 -96.10
C LYS A 494 -38.91 -4.96 -96.68
N VAL A 495 -39.15 -5.05 -97.99
CA VAL A 495 -39.46 -6.32 -98.68
C VAL A 495 -38.31 -7.32 -98.57
N GLU A 496 -37.06 -6.86 -98.60
CA GLU A 496 -35.89 -7.73 -98.51
C GLU A 496 -35.59 -8.21 -97.08
N ILE A 497 -35.92 -7.41 -96.05
CA ILE A 497 -35.81 -7.82 -94.64
C ILE A 497 -36.77 -8.98 -94.35
N SER A 498 -38.05 -8.86 -94.76
CA SER A 498 -39.04 -9.94 -94.62
C SER A 498 -38.67 -11.22 -95.36
N ARG A 499 -37.78 -11.14 -96.36
CA ARG A 499 -37.30 -12.29 -97.14
C ARG A 499 -36.21 -13.08 -96.43
N LEU A 500 -35.36 -12.42 -95.64
CA LEU A 500 -34.29 -13.06 -94.87
C LEU A 500 -34.80 -13.69 -93.57
N GLU A 501 -35.77 -13.07 -92.90
CA GLU A 501 -36.40 -13.66 -91.70
C GLU A 501 -37.12 -14.99 -92.00
N ALA A 502 -37.70 -15.13 -93.21
CA ALA A 502 -38.29 -16.37 -93.67
C ALA A 502 -37.25 -17.51 -93.80
N SER A 503 -36.02 -17.20 -94.21
CA SER A 503 -34.94 -18.18 -94.36
C SER A 503 -34.36 -18.67 -93.03
N GLY A 504 -34.58 -17.94 -91.92
CA GLY A 504 -34.15 -18.38 -90.57
C GLY A 504 -35.06 -19.47 -90.01
N LYS A 505 -36.37 -19.23 -90.03
CA LYS A 505 -37.39 -20.17 -89.51
C LYS A 505 -37.42 -21.51 -90.26
N GLU A 506 -36.97 -21.53 -91.51
CA GLU A 506 -36.84 -22.77 -92.30
C GLU A 506 -35.60 -23.62 -91.96
N LEU A 507 -34.72 -23.17 -91.05
CA LEU A 507 -33.65 -23.99 -90.46
C LEU A 507 -34.03 -24.48 -89.05
N GLU A 508 -34.67 -23.63 -88.26
CA GLU A 508 -35.09 -23.91 -86.88
C GLU A 508 -36.07 -25.10 -86.84
N THR A 509 -37.09 -25.06 -87.73
CA THR A 509 -38.05 -26.17 -87.95
C THR A 509 -37.42 -27.47 -88.44
N LYS A 510 -36.18 -27.46 -88.97
CA LYS A 510 -35.44 -28.67 -89.38
C LYS A 510 -34.60 -29.28 -88.25
N TYR A 511 -34.31 -28.53 -87.19
CA TYR A 511 -33.67 -29.08 -85.98
C TYR A 511 -34.70 -29.72 -85.03
N GLU A 512 -35.85 -29.09 -84.82
CA GLU A 512 -36.91 -29.66 -83.97
C GLU A 512 -37.48 -30.97 -84.55
N ALA A 513 -37.69 -31.03 -85.87
CA ALA A 513 -38.09 -32.27 -86.55
C ALA A 513 -37.09 -33.43 -86.36
N ARG A 514 -35.79 -33.13 -86.25
CA ARG A 514 -34.73 -34.13 -86.12
C ARG A 514 -34.63 -34.72 -84.71
N ILE A 515 -35.08 -33.99 -83.69
CA ILE A 515 -35.23 -34.49 -82.32
C ILE A 515 -36.43 -35.46 -82.25
N TYR A 516 -37.56 -35.09 -82.87
CA TYR A 516 -38.77 -35.91 -82.93
C TYR A 516 -38.59 -37.23 -83.71
N GLU A 517 -37.69 -37.27 -84.70
CA GLU A 517 -37.25 -38.52 -85.35
C GLU A 517 -36.47 -39.45 -84.40
N LYS A 518 -35.66 -38.91 -83.47
CA LYS A 518 -34.82 -39.72 -82.57
C LYS A 518 -35.51 -40.18 -81.30
N GLU A 519 -36.54 -39.48 -80.84
CA GLU A 519 -37.37 -39.96 -79.72
C GLU A 519 -38.26 -41.15 -80.15
N ASN A 520 -38.70 -41.20 -81.41
CA ASN A 520 -39.47 -42.33 -81.96
C ASN A 520 -38.65 -43.63 -82.14
N GLU A 521 -37.33 -43.57 -82.30
CA GLU A 521 -36.49 -44.78 -82.28
C GLU A 521 -36.48 -45.47 -80.90
N ASN A 522 -36.81 -44.77 -79.82
CA ASN A 522 -36.75 -45.30 -78.45
C ASN A 522 -38.05 -46.00 -78.00
N LEU A 523 -39.04 -46.17 -78.90
CA LEU A 523 -40.26 -46.95 -78.65
C LEU A 523 -40.28 -48.33 -79.34
N ASP A 524 -39.39 -48.63 -80.28
CA ASP A 524 -39.42 -49.87 -81.09
C ASP A 524 -38.80 -51.11 -80.38
N LEU A 525 -38.37 -50.97 -79.12
CA LEU A 525 -37.68 -52.02 -78.37
C LEU A 525 -38.55 -52.80 -77.35
N TYR A 526 -39.85 -52.52 -77.26
CA TYR A 526 -40.75 -53.18 -76.28
C TYR A 526 -41.92 -53.99 -76.87
N SER A 527 -42.01 -54.12 -78.20
CA SER A 527 -43.18 -54.70 -78.91
C SER A 527 -42.94 -56.07 -79.58
N LYS A 528 -41.76 -56.69 -79.39
CA LYS A 528 -41.45 -58.07 -79.91
C LYS A 528 -41.26 -59.15 -78.85
N VAL A 529 -41.76 -58.88 -77.65
CA VAL A 529 -42.66 -59.81 -76.94
C VAL A 529 -43.69 -60.37 -77.96
N ASN A 530 -43.98 -61.66 -78.12
CA ASN A 530 -43.63 -62.84 -77.31
C ASN A 530 -43.63 -64.14 -78.17
N ILE A 531 -42.55 -64.92 -78.15
CA ILE A 531 -42.56 -66.39 -78.21
C ILE A 531 -41.48 -66.85 -77.21
N LEU A 532 -41.77 -66.77 -75.91
CA LEU A 532 -42.30 -67.87 -75.10
C LEU A 532 -41.38 -69.11 -75.01
N LYS A 533 -40.73 -69.25 -73.84
CA LYS A 533 -40.68 -70.46 -72.99
C LYS A 533 -39.90 -71.69 -73.49
N ASP A 534 -39.21 -72.48 -72.66
CA ASP A 534 -38.62 -72.38 -71.30
C ASP A 534 -37.39 -73.34 -71.36
N THR A 535 -36.23 -73.22 -70.70
CA THR A 535 -35.93 -73.28 -69.24
C THR A 535 -34.41 -73.13 -68.99
N ASN A 536 -34.04 -72.72 -67.76
CA ASN A 536 -32.82 -73.03 -66.97
C ASN A 536 -31.42 -73.35 -67.60
N ILE A 537 -30.46 -72.48 -67.26
CA ILE A 537 -29.22 -72.76 -66.47
C ILE A 537 -28.03 -73.55 -67.10
N GLU A 538 -26.81 -73.07 -66.78
CA GLU A 538 -25.48 -73.71 -66.88
C GLU A 538 -24.89 -74.10 -68.26
N LEU A 539 -24.27 -73.14 -68.97
CA LEU A 539 -22.91 -73.31 -69.53
C LEU A 539 -22.20 -71.98 -69.91
N ASP A 540 -21.87 -71.13 -68.93
CA ASP A 540 -21.23 -69.82 -69.19
C ASP A 540 -19.68 -69.87 -69.21
N ASN A 541 -19.11 -70.71 -68.34
CA ASN A 541 -17.84 -70.43 -67.63
C ASN A 541 -16.50 -70.66 -68.38
N VAL A 542 -16.45 -70.64 -69.72
CA VAL A 542 -15.19 -70.93 -70.47
C VAL A 542 -14.80 -69.90 -71.53
N LYS A 543 -15.74 -69.29 -72.27
CA LYS A 543 -15.37 -68.41 -73.40
C LYS A 543 -15.20 -66.93 -73.06
N LEU A 544 -15.96 -66.37 -72.12
CA LEU A 544 -15.84 -64.95 -71.74
C LEU A 544 -14.58 -64.67 -70.89
N VAL A 545 -14.14 -65.64 -70.08
CA VAL A 545 -12.98 -65.50 -69.18
C VAL A 545 -11.66 -65.26 -69.94
N LEU A 546 -11.56 -65.66 -71.21
CA LEU A 546 -10.35 -65.45 -72.01
C LEU A 546 -10.21 -63.96 -72.42
N GLN A 547 -11.23 -63.38 -73.06
CA GLN A 547 -11.18 -61.98 -73.53
C GLN A 547 -11.09 -60.97 -72.38
N GLU A 548 -11.73 -61.24 -71.23
CA GLU A 548 -11.62 -60.35 -70.06
C GLU A 548 -10.22 -60.39 -69.43
N LYS A 549 -9.45 -61.48 -69.62
CA LYS A 549 -8.07 -61.60 -69.17
C LYS A 549 -7.08 -60.94 -70.14
N GLU A 550 -7.33 -61.01 -71.45
CA GLU A 550 -6.51 -60.31 -72.45
C GLU A 550 -6.58 -58.79 -72.26
N SER A 551 -7.77 -58.23 -72.03
CA SER A 551 -7.94 -56.80 -71.75
C SER A 551 -7.18 -56.35 -70.49
N LYS A 552 -7.31 -57.11 -69.40
CA LYS A 552 -6.63 -56.79 -68.12
C LYS A 552 -5.12 -57.04 -68.13
N LEU A 553 -4.61 -57.83 -69.09
CA LEU A 553 -3.17 -57.92 -69.35
C LEU A 553 -2.68 -56.64 -70.03
N ALA A 554 -3.38 -56.13 -71.04
CA ALA A 554 -3.01 -54.90 -71.75
C ALA A 554 -3.04 -53.65 -70.85
N GLU A 555 -4.02 -53.54 -69.94
CA GLU A 555 -4.03 -52.46 -68.92
C GLU A 555 -2.88 -52.60 -67.93
N ALA A 556 -2.54 -53.82 -67.49
CA ALA A 556 -1.42 -54.08 -66.60
C ALA A 556 -0.07 -53.79 -67.27
N GLU A 557 0.11 -54.14 -68.54
CA GLU A 557 1.31 -53.82 -69.32
C GLU A 557 1.44 -52.31 -69.58
N SER A 558 0.33 -51.62 -69.87
CA SER A 558 0.28 -50.15 -69.97
C SER A 558 0.73 -49.48 -68.66
N LEU A 559 0.15 -49.89 -67.52
CA LEU A 559 0.52 -49.39 -66.20
C LEU A 559 1.96 -49.76 -65.82
N LEU A 560 2.45 -50.95 -66.18
CA LEU A 560 3.85 -51.35 -65.96
C LEU A 560 4.80 -50.50 -66.80
N ASN A 561 4.46 -50.19 -68.05
CA ASN A 561 5.30 -49.38 -68.93
C ASN A 561 5.33 -47.91 -68.49
N ILE A 562 4.21 -47.37 -68.00
CA ILE A 562 4.16 -46.05 -67.34
C ILE A 562 4.99 -46.07 -66.05
N LYS A 563 4.82 -47.07 -65.17
CA LYS A 563 5.60 -47.24 -63.94
C LYS A 563 7.10 -47.41 -64.20
N ASN A 564 7.48 -48.15 -65.24
CA ASN A 564 8.88 -48.31 -65.65
C ASN A 564 9.44 -47.00 -66.18
N LYS A 565 8.64 -46.22 -66.94
CA LYS A 565 9.04 -44.89 -67.38
C LYS A 565 9.23 -43.92 -66.21
N GLU A 566 8.29 -43.88 -65.26
CA GLU A 566 8.44 -43.15 -63.99
C GLU A 566 9.68 -43.61 -63.21
N PHE A 567 9.96 -44.91 -63.17
CA PHE A 567 11.18 -45.45 -62.53
C PHE A 567 12.45 -45.02 -63.25
N THR A 568 12.49 -45.00 -64.59
CA THR A 568 13.64 -44.49 -65.34
C THR A 568 13.80 -42.98 -65.17
N GLU A 569 12.73 -42.19 -65.20
CA GLU A 569 12.78 -40.73 -64.98
C GLU A 569 13.16 -40.39 -63.52
N SER A 570 12.82 -41.24 -62.55
CA SER A 570 13.20 -41.10 -61.14
C SER A 570 14.64 -41.58 -60.88
N LEU A 571 15.06 -42.69 -61.50
CA LEU A 571 16.44 -43.20 -61.44
C LEU A 571 17.40 -42.20 -62.11
N GLN A 572 17.04 -41.68 -63.28
CA GLN A 572 17.84 -40.69 -63.99
C GLN A 572 17.91 -39.37 -63.19
N LYS A 573 16.80 -38.92 -62.56
CA LYS A 573 16.86 -37.82 -61.57
C LYS A 573 17.73 -38.15 -60.35
N SER A 574 17.85 -39.41 -59.94
CA SER A 574 18.75 -39.82 -58.85
C SER A 574 20.22 -39.85 -59.30
N GLU A 575 20.51 -40.23 -60.54
CA GLU A 575 21.85 -40.21 -61.12
C GLU A 575 22.30 -38.78 -61.40
N ASP A 576 21.44 -37.95 -61.99
CA ASP A 576 21.66 -36.50 -62.16
C ASP A 576 21.88 -35.83 -60.80
N LYS A 577 21.10 -36.19 -59.77
CA LYS A 577 21.28 -35.66 -58.41
C LYS A 577 22.54 -36.20 -57.73
N TYR A 578 22.98 -37.43 -58.02
CA TYR A 578 24.25 -37.97 -57.52
C TYR A 578 25.45 -37.31 -58.21
N LEU A 579 25.34 -37.03 -59.51
CA LEU A 579 26.33 -36.28 -60.28
C LEU A 579 26.39 -34.81 -59.82
N GLN A 580 25.23 -34.19 -59.57
CA GLN A 580 25.14 -32.85 -59.00
C GLN A 580 25.75 -32.79 -57.60
N LEU A 581 25.40 -33.72 -56.70
CA LEU A 581 26.01 -33.85 -55.38
C LEU A 581 27.52 -34.13 -55.46
N SER A 582 28.00 -34.84 -56.47
CA SER A 582 29.44 -35.04 -56.71
C SER A 582 30.13 -33.74 -57.15
N THR A 583 29.51 -32.94 -58.01
CA THR A 583 30.02 -31.61 -58.37
C THR A 583 29.95 -30.61 -57.21
N GLU A 584 28.88 -30.63 -56.42
CA GLU A 584 28.71 -29.80 -55.23
C GLU A 584 29.71 -30.21 -54.14
N HIS A 585 29.93 -31.52 -53.90
CA HIS A 585 30.93 -31.99 -52.93
C HIS A 585 32.36 -31.65 -53.38
N LYS A 586 32.64 -31.66 -54.69
CA LYS A 586 33.92 -31.19 -55.23
C LYS A 586 34.09 -29.67 -55.07
N GLN A 587 33.07 -28.88 -55.36
CA GLN A 587 33.08 -27.44 -55.12
C GLN A 587 33.18 -27.11 -53.62
N LEU A 588 32.52 -27.88 -52.75
CA LEU A 588 32.61 -27.72 -51.29
C LEU A 588 34.02 -28.07 -50.79
N GLN A 589 34.70 -29.04 -51.41
CA GLN A 589 36.09 -29.38 -51.10
C GLN A 589 37.08 -28.31 -51.58
N GLU A 590 36.85 -27.73 -52.77
CA GLU A 590 37.65 -26.58 -53.27
C GLU A 590 37.39 -25.30 -52.44
N THR A 591 36.16 -25.09 -51.96
CA THR A 591 35.80 -23.98 -51.05
C THR A 591 36.37 -24.19 -49.66
N LEU A 592 36.24 -25.38 -49.04
CA LEU A 592 36.88 -25.71 -47.76
C LEU A 592 38.42 -25.55 -47.81
N GLN A 593 39.04 -25.83 -48.95
CA GLN A 593 40.48 -25.62 -49.14
C GLN A 593 40.84 -24.13 -49.33
N ARG A 594 39.90 -23.30 -49.80
CA ARG A 594 39.99 -21.83 -49.80
C ARG A 594 39.79 -21.25 -48.40
N ASP A 595 38.71 -21.63 -47.73
CA ASP A 595 38.39 -21.23 -46.36
C ASP A 595 39.53 -21.61 -45.40
N ALA A 596 40.17 -22.77 -45.58
CA ALA A 596 41.34 -23.18 -44.81
C ALA A 596 42.64 -22.41 -45.14
N GLN A 597 42.70 -21.69 -46.27
CA GLN A 597 43.75 -20.71 -46.57
C GLN A 597 43.37 -19.32 -46.02
N ASP A 598 42.13 -18.90 -46.15
CA ASP A 598 41.64 -17.59 -45.70
C ASP A 598 41.55 -17.50 -44.17
N LEU A 599 41.15 -18.57 -43.46
CA LEU A 599 41.30 -18.69 -42.00
C LEU A 599 42.76 -18.66 -41.55
N ARG A 600 43.69 -19.15 -42.39
CA ARG A 600 45.12 -19.14 -42.07
C ARG A 600 45.74 -17.77 -42.28
N ALA A 601 45.36 -17.08 -43.36
CA ALA A 601 45.67 -15.67 -43.57
C ALA A 601 45.06 -14.77 -42.47
N ALA A 602 43.82 -15.05 -42.04
CA ALA A 602 43.19 -14.36 -40.91
C ALA A 602 43.84 -14.68 -39.56
N MET A 603 44.36 -15.90 -39.36
CA MET A 603 45.22 -16.21 -38.23
C MET A 603 46.52 -15.41 -38.29
N ASP A 604 47.24 -15.41 -39.41
CA ASP A 604 48.49 -14.65 -39.55
C ASP A 604 48.26 -13.12 -39.40
N GLU A 605 47.10 -12.61 -39.83
CA GLU A 605 46.71 -11.20 -39.62
C GLU A 605 46.32 -10.91 -38.16
N THR A 606 45.66 -11.84 -37.45
CA THR A 606 45.37 -11.68 -36.01
C THR A 606 46.63 -11.85 -35.16
N ASP A 607 47.60 -12.68 -35.57
CA ASP A 607 48.90 -12.84 -34.92
C ASP A 607 49.80 -11.60 -35.12
N LEU A 608 49.71 -10.95 -36.29
CA LEU A 608 50.29 -9.63 -36.55
C LEU A 608 49.65 -8.55 -35.66
N LYS A 609 48.31 -8.50 -35.59
CA LYS A 609 47.57 -7.58 -34.72
C LYS A 609 47.85 -7.83 -33.23
N LEU A 610 48.07 -9.08 -32.82
CA LEU A 610 48.48 -9.46 -31.46
C LEU A 610 49.89 -8.93 -31.15
N LYS A 611 50.89 -9.20 -31.99
CA LYS A 611 52.25 -8.65 -31.82
C LYS A 611 52.25 -7.12 -31.80
N GLN A 612 51.43 -6.48 -32.63
CA GLN A 612 51.29 -5.02 -32.63
C GLN A 612 50.59 -4.51 -31.35
N LYS A 613 49.64 -5.27 -30.79
CA LYS A 613 49.06 -5.01 -29.45
C LYS A 613 50.02 -5.28 -28.30
N GLU A 614 50.90 -6.27 -28.38
CA GLU A 614 51.97 -6.49 -27.39
C GLU A 614 52.99 -5.35 -27.39
N ILE A 615 53.26 -4.74 -28.55
CA ILE A 615 54.10 -3.54 -28.67
C ILE A 615 53.39 -2.30 -28.08
N GLU A 616 52.10 -2.09 -28.39
CA GLU A 616 51.30 -1.05 -27.72
C GLU A 616 51.22 -1.25 -26.19
N LEU A 617 51.14 -2.51 -25.74
CA LEU A 617 51.10 -2.86 -24.32
C LEU A 617 52.42 -2.52 -23.65
N LYS A 618 53.56 -2.92 -24.23
CA LYS A 618 54.90 -2.59 -23.72
C LYS A 618 55.20 -1.09 -23.72
N GLU A 619 54.72 -0.34 -24.71
CA GLU A 619 54.79 1.13 -24.67
C GLU A 619 53.97 1.70 -23.50
N LYS A 620 52.78 1.15 -23.22
CA LYS A 620 51.96 1.58 -22.09
C LYS A 620 52.51 1.15 -20.74
N GLU A 621 53.12 -0.03 -20.63
CA GLU A 621 53.85 -0.49 -19.46
C GLU A 621 55.07 0.40 -19.18
N SER A 622 55.82 0.80 -20.22
CA SER A 622 56.92 1.76 -20.09
C SER A 622 56.42 3.14 -19.61
N LYS A 623 55.33 3.66 -20.19
CA LYS A 623 54.73 4.94 -19.78
C LYS A 623 54.08 4.87 -18.40
N LEU A 624 53.61 3.70 -17.97
CA LEU A 624 53.14 3.45 -16.61
C LEU A 624 54.32 3.46 -15.62
N ALA A 625 55.43 2.78 -15.94
CA ALA A 625 56.64 2.80 -15.11
C ALA A 625 57.26 4.21 -14.98
N GLU A 626 57.23 5.03 -16.03
CA GLU A 626 57.62 6.45 -15.96
C GLU A 626 56.67 7.26 -15.06
N ALA A 627 55.36 7.02 -15.15
CA ALA A 627 54.37 7.66 -14.29
C ALA A 627 54.49 7.22 -12.82
N GLU A 628 54.76 5.94 -12.56
CA GLU A 628 55.01 5.39 -11.22
C GLU A 628 56.32 5.92 -10.62
N SER A 629 57.36 6.11 -11.44
CA SER A 629 58.61 6.77 -11.03
C SER A 629 58.37 8.23 -10.61
N LEU A 630 57.63 8.99 -11.43
CA LEU A 630 57.21 10.36 -11.08
C LEU A 630 56.31 10.41 -9.84
N LEU A 631 55.41 9.43 -9.67
CA LEU A 631 54.58 9.29 -8.47
C LEU A 631 55.45 8.99 -7.23
N ASN A 632 56.47 8.14 -7.35
CA ASN A 632 57.39 7.83 -6.25
C ASN A 632 58.23 9.06 -5.83
N ILE A 633 58.69 9.85 -6.80
CA ILE A 633 59.38 11.13 -6.53
C ILE A 633 58.42 12.10 -5.82
N LYS A 634 57.18 12.25 -6.30
CA LYS A 634 56.17 13.09 -5.64
C LYS A 634 55.78 12.60 -4.25
N ASN A 635 55.66 11.28 -4.05
CA ASN A 635 55.40 10.69 -2.75
C ASN A 635 56.56 10.93 -1.78
N LYS A 636 57.81 10.91 -2.28
CA LYS A 636 59.00 11.24 -1.48
C LYS A 636 59.05 12.72 -1.09
N GLU A 637 58.75 13.65 -2.00
CA GLU A 637 58.57 15.07 -1.65
C GLU A 637 57.46 15.26 -0.60
N PHE A 638 56.37 14.49 -0.71
CA PHE A 638 55.24 14.56 0.22
C PHE A 638 55.59 13.98 1.59
N THR A 639 56.33 12.87 1.68
CA THR A 639 56.78 12.32 2.98
C THR A 639 57.87 13.18 3.63
N GLU A 640 58.81 13.76 2.88
CA GLU A 640 59.78 14.73 3.44
C GLU A 640 59.10 16.02 3.95
N SER A 641 57.96 16.41 3.35
CA SER A 641 57.13 17.52 3.83
C SER A 641 56.28 17.13 5.05
N LEU A 642 55.67 15.94 5.03
CA LEU A 642 54.91 15.38 6.15
C LEU A 642 55.78 15.20 7.38
N GLN A 643 56.98 14.64 7.23
CA GLN A 643 57.91 14.41 8.33
C GLN A 643 58.38 15.72 8.98
N LYS A 644 58.57 16.80 8.20
CA LYS A 644 58.79 18.15 8.77
C LYS A 644 57.59 18.71 9.54
N SER A 645 56.37 18.29 9.19
CA SER A 645 55.16 18.61 9.96
C SER A 645 55.06 17.77 11.24
N GLU A 646 55.47 16.49 11.18
CA GLU A 646 55.51 15.58 12.33
C GLU A 646 56.61 15.98 13.32
N ASP A 647 57.81 16.34 12.87
CA ASP A 647 58.89 16.88 13.71
C ASP A 647 58.43 18.15 14.46
N LYS A 648 57.71 19.04 13.77
CA LYS A 648 57.15 20.26 14.36
C LYS A 648 56.00 19.99 15.33
N TYR A 649 55.18 18.97 15.06
CA TYR A 649 54.16 18.50 15.99
C TYR A 649 54.79 17.84 17.23
N LEU A 650 55.86 17.07 17.06
CA LEU A 650 56.63 16.45 18.13
C LEU A 650 57.30 17.50 19.02
N GLN A 651 57.88 18.56 18.43
CA GLN A 651 58.40 19.70 19.19
C GLN A 651 57.32 20.37 20.04
N LEU A 652 56.17 20.74 19.44
CA LEU A 652 55.04 21.31 20.17
C LEU A 652 54.48 20.35 21.24
N SER A 653 54.50 19.03 20.98
CA SER A 653 54.12 18.01 21.95
C SER A 653 55.09 17.95 23.14
N THR A 654 56.40 18.08 22.90
CA THR A 654 57.38 18.18 23.99
C THR A 654 57.28 19.47 24.80
N GLU A 655 57.01 20.61 24.16
CA GLU A 655 56.73 21.88 24.85
C GLU A 655 55.45 21.78 25.69
N HIS A 656 54.37 21.22 25.14
CA HIS A 656 53.12 21.02 25.88
C HIS A 656 53.27 20.04 27.04
N LYS A 657 54.07 18.97 26.87
CA LYS A 657 54.39 18.03 27.95
C LYS A 657 55.23 18.68 29.05
N GLN A 658 56.22 19.50 28.71
CA GLN A 658 57.00 20.27 29.69
C GLN A 658 56.11 21.24 30.46
N LEU A 659 55.20 21.95 29.77
CA LEU A 659 54.24 22.86 30.38
C LEU A 659 53.25 22.12 31.30
N GLN A 660 52.81 20.94 30.90
CA GLN A 660 51.95 20.05 31.72
C GLN A 660 52.71 19.54 32.95
N GLU A 661 53.98 19.16 32.83
CA GLU A 661 54.81 18.79 33.98
C GLU A 661 55.06 19.96 34.93
N THR A 662 55.25 21.20 34.45
CA THR A 662 55.29 22.38 35.34
C THR A 662 53.95 22.60 36.03
N PHE A 663 52.83 22.58 35.30
CA PHE A 663 51.50 22.77 35.89
C PHE A 663 51.16 21.68 36.91
N GLN A 664 51.66 20.45 36.71
CA GLN A 664 51.49 19.33 37.63
C GLN A 664 52.42 19.44 38.86
N ARG A 665 53.63 19.99 38.73
CA ARG A 665 54.49 20.37 39.87
C ARG A 665 53.88 21.52 40.66
N ASP A 666 53.36 22.54 40.01
CA ASP A 666 52.72 23.70 40.66
C ASP A 666 51.43 23.28 41.39
N ALA A 667 50.62 22.40 40.78
CA ALA A 667 49.47 21.79 41.44
C ALA A 667 49.87 20.90 42.62
N GLN A 668 50.99 20.17 42.55
CA GLN A 668 51.53 19.39 43.67
C GLN A 668 52.09 20.30 44.77
N ALA A 669 52.75 21.41 44.44
CA ALA A 669 53.25 22.39 45.40
C ALA A 669 52.09 23.09 46.11
N LEU A 670 51.06 23.52 45.37
CA LEU A 670 49.86 24.14 45.94
C LEU A 670 49.12 23.14 46.86
N ARG A 671 49.02 21.86 46.44
CA ARG A 671 48.43 20.80 47.26
C ARG A 671 49.26 20.52 48.52
N ALA A 672 50.59 20.49 48.41
CA ALA A 672 51.47 20.38 49.58
C ALA A 672 51.33 21.59 50.52
N THR A 673 51.14 22.81 50.02
CA THR A 673 50.82 23.97 50.89
C THR A 673 49.43 23.87 51.51
N MET A 674 48.44 23.30 50.81
CA MET A 674 47.14 22.98 51.41
C MET A 674 47.29 21.95 52.52
N ASP A 675 47.96 20.82 52.26
CA ASP A 675 48.21 19.76 53.24
C ASP A 675 49.02 20.27 54.44
N GLU A 676 49.95 21.22 54.23
CA GLU A 676 50.68 21.91 55.30
C GLU A 676 49.77 22.88 56.09
N THR A 677 48.84 23.60 55.44
CA THR A 677 47.82 24.39 56.16
C THR A 677 46.82 23.52 56.91
N ASP A 678 46.45 22.35 56.38
CA ASP A 678 45.56 21.39 57.01
C ASP A 678 46.22 20.72 58.23
N LEU A 679 47.53 20.44 58.13
CA LEU A 679 48.37 20.05 59.27
C LEU A 679 48.46 21.17 60.32
N LYS A 680 48.68 22.42 59.93
CA LYS A 680 48.68 23.58 60.85
C LYS A 680 47.31 23.81 61.49
N LEU A 681 46.22 23.55 60.78
CA LEU A 681 44.86 23.68 61.30
C LEU A 681 44.55 22.56 62.30
N LYS A 682 44.92 21.30 62.00
CA LYS A 682 44.86 20.17 62.95
C LYS A 682 45.78 20.38 64.16
N GLN A 683 46.97 20.97 63.98
CA GLN A 683 47.85 21.39 65.07
C GLN A 683 47.14 22.41 65.96
N LYS A 684 46.42 23.39 65.38
CA LYS A 684 45.61 24.35 66.14
C LYS A 684 44.37 23.74 66.79
N GLU A 685 43.74 22.73 66.22
CA GLU A 685 42.67 21.95 66.89
C GLU A 685 43.20 21.15 68.08
N ILE A 686 44.44 20.65 68.02
CA ILE A 686 45.11 19.98 69.13
C ILE A 686 45.48 21.00 70.21
N GLU A 687 46.12 22.12 69.86
CA GLU A 687 46.41 23.22 70.79
C GLU A 687 45.12 23.75 71.47
N LEU A 688 44.00 23.81 70.74
CA LEU A 688 42.71 24.26 71.29
C LEU A 688 42.14 23.27 72.32
N LYS A 689 42.30 21.96 72.08
CA LYS A 689 41.95 20.90 73.06
C LYS A 689 42.89 20.87 74.27
N GLU A 690 44.17 21.18 74.08
CA GLU A 690 45.12 21.38 75.18
C GLU A 690 44.80 22.66 75.99
N LEU A 691 44.24 23.69 75.33
CA LEU A 691 43.69 24.87 76.00
C LEU A 691 42.42 24.52 76.80
N GLU A 692 41.52 23.70 76.26
CA GLU A 692 40.33 23.20 76.98
C GLU A 692 40.73 22.35 78.21
N ALA A 693 41.76 21.51 78.09
CA ALA A 693 42.35 20.76 79.20
C ALA A 693 43.00 21.69 80.26
N SER A 694 43.64 22.78 79.82
CA SER A 694 44.19 23.82 80.71
C SER A 694 43.08 24.61 81.42
N ILE A 695 41.96 24.87 80.74
CA ILE A 695 40.75 25.49 81.31
C ILE A 695 40.09 24.59 82.36
N THR A 696 40.24 23.25 82.29
CA THR A 696 39.82 22.37 83.40
C THR A 696 40.76 22.44 84.61
N LEU A 697 42.08 22.54 84.44
CA LEU A 697 43.00 22.74 85.57
C LEU A 697 42.79 24.10 86.27
N LEU A 698 42.52 25.16 85.50
CA LEU A 698 42.19 26.50 86.02
C LEU A 698 40.86 26.54 86.81
N LYS A 699 39.99 25.53 86.72
CA LYS A 699 38.78 25.43 87.56
C LYS A 699 39.10 25.00 89.00
N ASP A 700 40.19 24.26 89.22
CA ASP A 700 40.59 23.84 90.57
C ASP A 700 41.28 24.97 91.33
N GLU A 701 42.06 25.84 90.66
CA GLU A 701 42.56 27.08 91.27
C GLU A 701 41.44 28.04 91.68
N LYS A 702 40.30 28.03 90.98
CA LYS A 702 39.13 28.85 91.33
C LYS A 702 38.56 28.53 92.71
N VAL A 703 38.80 27.33 93.25
CA VAL A 703 38.38 26.97 94.62
C VAL A 703 39.05 27.87 95.67
N ILE A 704 40.29 28.32 95.43
CA ILE A 704 41.01 29.26 96.29
C ILE A 704 40.38 30.67 96.21
N SER A 705 39.91 31.07 95.02
CA SER A 705 39.24 32.36 94.79
C SER A 705 37.90 32.50 95.52
N ASN A 706 37.25 31.40 95.93
CA ASN A 706 35.99 31.45 96.69
C ASN A 706 36.15 32.04 98.11
N LYS A 707 37.37 32.36 98.55
CA LYS A 707 37.63 33.18 99.74
C LYS A 707 37.37 34.69 99.53
N LEU A 708 37.01 35.08 98.31
CA LEU A 708 36.53 36.39 97.86
C LEU A 708 35.13 36.24 97.21
N SER A 709 34.16 35.53 97.78
CA SER A 709 33.47 35.77 99.08
C SER A 709 32.90 37.18 99.24
N LEU A 710 31.83 37.28 100.05
CA LEU A 710 31.03 38.49 100.35
C LEU A 710 30.29 39.13 99.16
N ASP A 711 30.97 39.63 98.12
CA ASP A 711 30.36 40.44 97.04
C ASP A 711 29.27 39.71 96.23
N MET A 712 29.28 38.38 96.23
CA MET A 712 28.27 37.55 95.55
C MET A 712 26.85 37.67 96.15
N LYS A 713 26.67 38.30 97.32
CA LYS A 713 25.37 38.36 98.01
C LYS A 713 24.40 39.42 97.49
N GLU A 714 24.85 40.56 96.99
CA GLU A 714 23.91 41.59 96.48
C GLU A 714 23.28 41.19 95.13
N LYS A 715 24.05 40.58 94.23
CA LYS A 715 23.55 40.15 92.90
C LYS A 715 22.45 39.08 92.97
N GLN A 716 22.34 38.34 94.08
CA GLN A 716 21.34 37.29 94.23
C GLN A 716 19.91 37.85 94.26
N SER A 717 19.70 39.04 94.85
CA SER A 717 18.39 39.68 94.94
C SER A 717 17.87 40.24 93.59
N GLN A 718 18.75 40.39 92.60
CA GLN A 718 18.38 40.91 91.28
C GLN A 718 17.76 39.82 90.40
N LEU A 719 18.38 38.62 90.36
CA LEU A 719 17.97 37.51 89.48
C LEU A 719 16.55 36.97 89.76
N GLU A 720 16.08 37.05 91.01
CA GLU A 720 14.75 36.56 91.38
C GLU A 720 13.62 37.38 90.73
N ASN A 721 13.84 38.67 90.45
CA ASN A 721 12.87 39.50 89.71
C ASN A 721 12.87 39.19 88.20
N ASP A 722 14.04 38.99 87.60
CA ASP A 722 14.17 38.73 86.16
C ASP A 722 13.48 37.41 85.76
N LEU A 723 13.51 36.40 86.65
CA LEU A 723 12.81 35.12 86.46
C LEU A 723 11.28 35.28 86.37
N VAL A 724 10.69 36.18 87.16
CA VAL A 724 9.24 36.47 87.14
C VAL A 724 8.85 37.23 85.86
N GLN A 725 9.72 38.10 85.35
CA GLN A 725 9.51 38.77 84.06
C GLN A 725 9.68 37.84 82.86
N ALA A 726 10.44 36.74 82.99
CA ALA A 726 10.54 35.71 81.96
C ALA A 726 9.24 34.89 81.85
N LEU A 727 8.67 34.46 82.98
CA LEU A 727 7.44 33.65 83.01
C LEU A 727 6.23 34.38 82.42
N THR A 728 6.02 35.65 82.79
CA THR A 728 4.89 36.44 82.27
C THR A 728 4.96 36.70 80.75
N LYS A 729 6.15 36.68 80.15
CA LYS A 729 6.31 36.68 78.68
C LYS A 729 5.86 35.37 78.04
N VAL A 730 6.17 34.22 78.64
CA VAL A 730 5.76 32.90 78.12
C VAL A 730 4.24 32.75 78.07
N ASP A 731 3.53 33.21 79.10
CA ASP A 731 2.06 33.23 79.10
C ASP A 731 1.49 34.13 77.98
N SER A 732 2.08 35.32 77.77
CA SER A 732 1.64 36.23 76.70
C SER A 732 1.81 35.64 75.29
N ILE A 733 2.91 34.91 75.04
CA ILE A 733 3.17 34.20 73.79
C ILE A 733 2.19 33.03 73.62
N THR A 734 1.87 32.32 74.70
CA THR A 734 0.93 31.18 74.68
C THR A 734 -0.49 31.64 74.30
N VAL A 735 -0.96 32.78 74.82
CA VAL A 735 -2.24 33.38 74.43
C VAL A 735 -2.22 33.85 72.96
N SER A 736 -1.14 34.47 72.52
CA SER A 736 -0.99 34.95 71.14
C SER A 736 -1.00 33.81 70.11
N ASN A 737 -0.27 32.72 70.38
CA ASN A 737 -0.27 31.53 69.53
C ASN A 737 -1.68 30.92 69.37
N LYS A 738 -2.46 30.86 70.46
CA LYS A 738 -3.83 30.35 70.41
C LYS A 738 -4.77 31.22 69.57
N GLN A 739 -4.63 32.55 69.65
CA GLN A 739 -5.37 33.48 68.79
C GLN A 739 -4.99 33.35 67.30
N CYS A 740 -3.74 32.99 67.00
CA CYS A 740 -3.31 32.67 65.63
C CYS A 740 -3.96 31.37 65.12
N GLU A 741 -4.00 30.32 65.97
CA GLU A 741 -4.59 29.02 65.65
C GLU A 741 -6.11 29.12 65.37
N ASP A 742 -6.85 29.90 66.17
CA ASP A 742 -8.27 30.19 65.94
C ASP A 742 -8.51 30.95 64.61
N LYS A 743 -7.65 31.91 64.26
CA LYS A 743 -7.72 32.65 62.98
C LYS A 743 -7.42 31.75 61.77
N LEU A 744 -6.45 30.84 61.88
CA LEU A 744 -6.16 29.82 60.85
C LEU A 744 -7.32 28.82 60.67
N LEU A 745 -8.00 28.42 61.76
CA LEU A 745 -9.19 27.59 61.70
C LEU A 745 -10.38 28.28 61.02
N ALA A 746 -10.56 29.59 61.23
CA ALA A 746 -11.57 30.38 60.53
C ALA A 746 -11.27 30.47 59.02
N MET A 747 -10.02 30.77 58.65
CA MET A 747 -9.57 30.83 57.26
C MET A 747 -9.80 29.50 56.54
N ARG A 748 -9.37 28.39 57.13
CA ARG A 748 -9.54 27.03 56.58
C ARG A 748 -11.01 26.70 56.29
N LYS A 749 -11.95 27.14 57.13
CA LYS A 749 -13.39 26.93 56.90
C LYS A 749 -13.90 27.70 55.68
N LEU A 750 -13.50 28.96 55.52
CA LEU A 750 -13.94 29.80 54.41
C LEU A 750 -13.34 29.33 53.08
N THR A 751 -12.05 28.93 53.04
CA THR A 751 -11.46 28.32 51.84
C THR A 751 -12.15 27.02 51.46
N LEU A 752 -12.47 26.16 52.43
CA LEU A 752 -13.23 24.92 52.17
C LEU A 752 -14.66 25.20 51.66
N GLN A 753 -15.29 26.28 52.10
CA GLN A 753 -16.62 26.67 51.62
C GLN A 753 -16.54 27.19 50.16
N THR A 754 -15.60 28.09 49.83
CA THR A 754 -15.37 28.53 48.44
C THR A 754 -15.10 27.36 47.50
N VAL A 755 -14.27 26.38 47.90
CA VAL A 755 -14.00 25.16 47.11
C VAL A 755 -15.23 24.25 47.01
N LYS A 756 -16.09 24.21 48.02
CA LYS A 756 -17.36 23.46 47.96
C LYS A 756 -18.34 24.10 46.97
N ASP A 757 -18.44 25.42 46.97
CA ASP A 757 -19.33 26.17 46.07
C ASP A 757 -18.85 26.10 44.61
N LEU A 758 -17.53 26.10 44.39
CA LEU A 758 -16.88 25.80 43.10
C LEU A 758 -17.28 24.42 42.54
N CYS A 759 -17.36 23.39 43.40
CA CYS A 759 -17.80 22.06 42.99
C CYS A 759 -19.32 21.98 42.74
N VAL A 760 -20.11 22.83 43.39
CA VAL A 760 -21.58 22.86 43.22
C VAL A 760 -22.00 23.64 41.98
N SER A 761 -21.29 24.70 41.58
CA SER A 761 -21.55 25.39 40.31
C SER A 761 -21.28 24.48 39.10
N LYS A 762 -20.11 23.83 39.06
CA LYS A 762 -19.70 22.90 37.98
C LYS A 762 -20.65 21.69 37.80
N LEU A 763 -21.47 21.37 38.80
CA LEU A 763 -22.50 20.31 38.74
C LEU A 763 -23.87 20.79 38.24
N ASN A 764 -24.10 22.10 38.12
CA ASN A 764 -25.39 22.71 37.76
C ASN A 764 -25.39 23.41 36.38
N GLU A 765 -24.33 23.25 35.57
CA GLU A 765 -24.14 23.92 34.26
C GLU A 765 -25.20 23.60 33.18
N GLY A 766 -26.09 22.62 33.41
CA GLY A 766 -26.98 22.07 32.38
C GLY A 766 -28.21 22.90 31.96
N ALA A 767 -28.32 24.19 32.31
CA ALA A 767 -29.62 24.88 32.27
C ALA A 767 -29.70 26.38 31.86
N GLN A 768 -28.59 27.10 31.59
CA GLN A 768 -28.65 28.54 31.21
C GLN A 768 -27.80 28.85 29.96
N GLN A 769 -28.22 29.83 29.15
CA GLN A 769 -27.52 30.18 27.91
C GLN A 769 -26.30 31.10 28.19
N PRO A 770 -25.12 30.85 27.59
CA PRO A 770 -23.91 31.67 27.85
C PRO A 770 -24.11 33.17 27.59
N LEU A 771 -24.87 33.52 26.55
CA LEU A 771 -25.19 34.91 26.15
C LEU A 771 -26.01 35.67 27.23
N GLU A 772 -26.81 34.96 28.02
CA GLU A 772 -27.55 35.52 29.18
C GLU A 772 -26.73 35.47 30.48
N PHE A 773 -25.81 34.50 30.58
CA PHE A 773 -25.05 34.22 31.79
C PHE A 773 -23.83 35.16 31.97
N VAL A 774 -23.19 35.60 30.88
CA VAL A 774 -22.06 36.56 30.92
C VAL A 774 -22.43 37.89 31.62
N PRO A 775 -23.54 38.59 31.28
CA PRO A 775 -23.94 39.82 31.99
C PRO A 775 -24.20 39.62 33.49
N LYS A 776 -24.69 38.44 33.88
CA LYS A 776 -24.95 38.04 35.28
C LYS A 776 -23.65 37.84 36.06
N LEU A 777 -22.63 37.25 35.44
CA LEU A 777 -21.29 37.13 36.03
C LEU A 777 -20.59 38.48 36.15
N SER A 778 -20.67 39.34 35.11
CA SER A 778 -20.17 40.72 35.16
C SER A 778 -20.72 41.48 36.38
N SER A 779 -22.03 41.41 36.62
CA SER A 779 -22.67 42.07 37.77
C SER A 779 -22.21 41.52 39.14
N GLN A 780 -21.90 40.21 39.23
CA GLN A 780 -21.36 39.61 40.46
C GLN A 780 -19.92 40.07 40.75
N ILE A 781 -19.10 40.23 39.71
CA ILE A 781 -17.74 40.79 39.81
C ILE A 781 -17.80 42.27 40.22
N GLU A 782 -18.69 43.07 39.61
CA GLU A 782 -18.94 44.47 39.98
C GLU A 782 -19.32 44.63 41.46
N ALA A 783 -20.18 43.75 41.99
CA ALA A 783 -20.58 43.76 43.39
C ALA A 783 -19.41 43.48 44.35
N LEU A 784 -18.56 42.47 44.05
CA LEU A 784 -17.39 42.14 44.86
C LEU A 784 -16.34 43.26 44.86
N LEU A 785 -16.12 43.90 43.71
CA LEU A 785 -15.21 45.06 43.61
C LEU A 785 -15.68 46.24 44.48
N ASN A 786 -16.99 46.46 44.60
CA ASN A 786 -17.56 47.50 45.48
C ASN A 786 -17.45 47.13 46.97
N ASN A 787 -17.60 45.85 47.33
CA ASN A 787 -17.41 45.36 48.71
C ASN A 787 -15.96 45.51 49.16
N LEU A 788 -15.00 45.18 48.29
CA LEU A 788 -13.57 45.35 48.58
C LEU A 788 -13.19 46.83 48.75
N GLY A 789 -13.66 47.72 47.86
CA GLY A 789 -13.38 49.15 47.94
C GLY A 789 -13.97 49.84 49.19
N THR A 790 -15.16 49.44 49.63
CA THR A 790 -15.76 49.94 50.88
C THR A 790 -15.05 49.43 52.14
N SER A 791 -14.16 48.44 52.03
CA SER A 791 -13.38 47.85 53.14
C SER A 791 -11.99 48.51 53.34
N ALA A 792 -11.65 49.54 52.56
CA ALA A 792 -10.33 50.19 52.54
C ALA A 792 -9.92 50.98 53.81
N GLN A 793 -10.66 50.87 54.92
CA GLN A 793 -10.40 51.59 56.18
C GLN A 793 -10.14 50.70 57.41
N MET A 794 -10.16 49.36 57.27
CA MET A 794 -9.80 48.44 58.35
C MET A 794 -8.47 47.72 58.10
N PRO A 795 -7.58 47.66 59.12
CA PRO A 795 -6.21 47.14 58.98
C PRO A 795 -6.17 45.62 58.76
N ILE A 796 -5.04 45.14 58.22
CA ILE A 796 -4.92 43.78 57.68
C ILE A 796 -5.15 42.65 58.71
N ASN A 797 -5.02 42.91 60.02
CA ASN A 797 -5.09 41.87 61.06
C ASN A 797 -6.43 41.13 61.18
N ASP A 798 -7.53 41.59 60.55
CA ASP A 798 -8.82 40.86 60.50
C ASP A 798 -9.18 40.33 59.09
N CYS A 799 -8.21 40.24 58.16
CA CYS A 799 -8.40 39.99 56.72
C CYS A 799 -9.03 38.65 56.27
N VAL A 800 -9.56 37.80 57.15
CA VAL A 800 -10.13 36.51 56.72
C VAL A 800 -11.30 36.70 55.74
N ALA A 801 -12.08 37.79 55.90
CA ALA A 801 -13.13 38.18 54.96
C ALA A 801 -12.57 38.72 53.63
N LYS A 802 -11.61 39.67 53.67
CA LYS A 802 -10.98 40.25 52.45
C LYS A 802 -10.34 39.15 51.57
N ILE A 803 -9.66 38.17 52.18
CA ILE A 803 -9.07 37.03 51.46
C ILE A 803 -10.15 36.17 50.79
N HIS A 804 -11.30 35.96 51.44
CA HIS A 804 -12.43 35.23 50.87
C HIS A 804 -13.06 35.98 49.68
N ASP A 805 -13.28 37.29 49.79
CA ASP A 805 -13.81 38.12 48.69
C ASP A 805 -12.87 38.12 47.47
N ILE A 806 -11.55 38.16 47.67
CA ILE A 806 -10.54 38.07 46.59
C ILE A 806 -10.55 36.69 45.91
N LEU A 807 -10.69 35.60 46.69
CA LEU A 807 -10.82 34.25 46.14
C LEU A 807 -12.09 34.09 45.29
N HIS A 808 -13.22 34.67 45.73
CA HIS A 808 -14.45 34.70 44.93
C HIS A 808 -14.33 35.58 43.69
N LEU A 809 -13.67 36.75 43.77
CA LEU A 809 -13.41 37.62 42.63
C LEU A 809 -12.60 36.91 41.53
N GLY A 810 -11.55 36.17 41.93
CA GLY A 810 -10.76 35.33 41.01
C GLY A 810 -11.58 34.21 40.38
N TYR A 811 -12.41 33.51 41.17
CA TYR A 811 -13.31 32.46 40.66
C TYR A 811 -14.28 33.00 39.60
N TYR A 812 -15.06 34.04 39.91
CA TYR A 812 -16.06 34.57 38.98
C TYR A 812 -15.43 35.11 37.69
N PHE A 813 -14.18 35.60 37.73
CA PHE A 813 -13.47 35.99 36.52
C PHE A 813 -13.04 34.80 35.65
N ILE A 814 -12.63 33.68 36.25
CA ILE A 814 -12.32 32.45 35.51
C ILE A 814 -13.59 31.91 34.84
N GLU A 815 -14.71 31.88 35.55
CA GLU A 815 -16.01 31.50 35.00
C GLU A 815 -16.44 32.44 33.85
N LEU A 816 -16.32 33.77 34.05
CA LEU A 816 -16.58 34.76 32.99
C LEU A 816 -15.72 34.50 31.74
N TYR A 817 -14.44 34.14 31.92
CA TYR A 817 -13.54 33.82 30.82
C TYR A 817 -13.96 32.52 30.11
N GLU A 818 -14.25 31.44 30.83
CA GLU A 818 -14.73 30.17 30.23
C GLU A 818 -16.02 30.42 29.40
N GLN A 819 -16.97 31.20 29.94
CA GLN A 819 -18.23 31.53 29.23
C GLN A 819 -18.01 32.45 28.01
N CYS A 820 -17.04 33.36 28.04
CA CYS A 820 -16.68 34.19 26.89
C CYS A 820 -15.92 33.39 25.80
N ASP A 821 -15.08 32.43 26.17
CA ASP A 821 -14.42 31.52 25.23
C ASP A 821 -15.42 30.53 24.60
N ILE A 822 -16.45 30.11 25.36
CA ILE A 822 -17.62 29.41 24.83
C ILE A 822 -18.36 30.30 23.81
N ILE A 823 -18.63 31.58 24.09
CA ILE A 823 -19.27 32.48 23.10
C ILE A 823 -18.40 32.61 21.83
N TYR A 824 -17.09 32.79 21.96
CA TYR A 824 -16.17 32.83 20.81
C TYR A 824 -16.19 31.54 19.98
N THR A 825 -16.20 30.37 20.62
CA THR A 825 -16.17 29.06 19.95
C THR A 825 -17.53 28.56 19.46
N THR A 826 -18.64 29.21 19.86
CA THR A 826 -20.01 28.83 19.46
C THR A 826 -20.73 29.85 18.58
N THR A 827 -20.33 31.12 18.56
CA THR A 827 -20.95 32.13 17.70
C THR A 827 -20.58 31.96 16.22
N THR A 828 -21.50 32.31 15.34
CA THR A 828 -21.28 32.32 13.88
C THR A 828 -20.55 33.59 13.40
N GLU A 829 -20.63 34.67 14.17
CA GLU A 829 -19.96 35.95 13.87
C GLU A 829 -18.57 35.98 14.52
N ILE A 830 -17.62 35.23 13.93
CA ILE A 830 -16.28 34.98 14.48
C ILE A 830 -15.55 36.28 14.86
N GLU A 831 -15.69 37.36 14.08
CA GLU A 831 -15.07 38.66 14.38
C GLU A 831 -15.60 39.26 15.69
N LYS A 832 -16.94 39.33 15.88
CA LYS A 832 -17.53 39.82 17.14
C LYS A 832 -17.25 38.88 18.31
N GLY A 833 -17.23 37.57 18.08
CA GLY A 833 -16.80 36.60 19.10
C GLY A 833 -15.35 36.81 19.53
N GLN A 834 -14.47 37.12 18.57
CA GLN A 834 -13.08 37.44 18.82
C GLN A 834 -12.92 38.76 19.59
N ASP A 835 -13.78 39.75 19.32
CA ASP A 835 -13.84 41.01 20.08
C ASP A 835 -14.32 40.80 21.52
N VAL A 836 -15.34 39.97 21.75
CA VAL A 836 -15.77 39.55 23.11
C VAL A 836 -14.59 38.91 23.87
N LEU A 837 -13.89 37.96 23.24
CA LEU A 837 -12.74 37.28 23.84
C LEU A 837 -11.54 38.22 24.06
N ASN A 838 -11.28 39.16 23.16
CA ASN A 838 -10.26 40.20 23.32
C ASN A 838 -10.63 41.17 24.46
N LYS A 839 -11.90 41.52 24.60
CA LYS A 839 -12.39 42.42 25.64
C LYS A 839 -12.26 41.80 27.03
N VAL A 840 -12.64 40.52 27.24
CA VAL A 840 -12.40 39.85 28.54
C VAL A 840 -10.90 39.67 28.81
N ARG A 841 -10.07 39.36 27.80
CA ARG A 841 -8.60 39.31 27.94
C ARG A 841 -7.99 40.66 28.37
N SER A 842 -8.58 41.79 27.96
CA SER A 842 -8.12 43.12 28.38
C SER A 842 -8.35 43.43 29.86
N ILE A 843 -9.24 42.70 30.55
CA ILE A 843 -9.53 42.86 31.98
C ILE A 843 -8.49 42.16 32.85
N TRP A 844 -7.93 41.04 32.39
CA TRP A 844 -7.03 40.20 33.19
C TRP A 844 -5.81 40.95 33.78
N PRO A 845 -5.07 41.81 33.04
CA PRO A 845 -3.95 42.55 33.62
C PRO A 845 -4.39 43.57 34.68
N ASP A 846 -5.54 44.21 34.48
CA ASP A 846 -6.09 45.18 35.44
C ASP A 846 -6.56 44.50 36.73
N LEU A 847 -7.15 43.30 36.61
CA LEU A 847 -7.53 42.47 37.74
C LEU A 847 -6.31 41.94 38.52
N LEU A 848 -5.27 41.48 37.82
CA LEU A 848 -4.04 41.00 38.45
C LEU A 848 -3.35 42.14 39.23
N GLN A 849 -3.20 43.31 38.61
CA GLN A 849 -2.62 44.49 39.26
C GLN A 849 -3.50 44.99 40.44
N LEU A 850 -4.82 44.81 40.38
CA LEU A 850 -5.71 45.10 41.50
C LEU A 850 -5.48 44.13 42.67
N ILE A 851 -5.29 42.84 42.41
CA ILE A 851 -4.97 41.84 43.45
C ILE A 851 -3.60 42.14 44.08
N GLU A 852 -2.57 42.41 43.27
CA GLU A 852 -1.24 42.85 43.75
C GLU A 852 -1.31 44.13 44.60
N SER A 853 -2.27 45.03 44.33
CA SER A 853 -2.44 46.27 45.10
C SER A 853 -3.03 46.06 46.52
N VAL A 854 -3.54 44.86 46.83
CA VAL A 854 -4.06 44.52 48.17
C VAL A 854 -2.97 43.96 49.10
N GLU A 855 -1.78 43.60 48.58
CA GLU A 855 -0.65 43.15 49.41
C GLU A 855 0.11 44.30 50.10
N ASP A 856 -0.20 45.57 49.76
CA ASP A 856 0.68 46.72 50.04
C ASP A 856 -0.14 47.96 50.48
N ASP A 857 -0.29 48.16 51.79
CA ASP A 857 -1.22 49.12 52.44
C ASP A 857 -1.08 50.58 51.93
N ASP A 858 0.10 51.02 51.48
CA ASP A 858 0.31 52.37 50.94
C ASP A 858 -0.36 52.61 49.56
N LYS A 859 -0.75 51.56 48.84
CA LYS A 859 -1.29 51.64 47.46
C LYS A 859 -2.79 51.88 47.36
N ASN A 860 -3.53 52.03 48.46
CA ASN A 860 -5.00 52.19 48.49
C ASN A 860 -5.58 53.21 47.49
N LYS A 861 -4.84 54.26 47.11
CA LYS A 861 -5.28 55.26 46.09
C LYS A 861 -5.31 54.73 44.64
N GLN A 862 -4.68 53.60 44.34
CA GLN A 862 -4.72 52.96 43.02
C GLN A 862 -5.89 51.97 42.90
N PHE A 863 -6.32 51.35 44.01
CA PHE A 863 -7.41 50.38 44.02
C PHE A 863 -8.70 50.94 43.39
N ASP A 864 -9.11 52.14 43.82
CA ASP A 864 -10.31 52.84 43.32
C ASP A 864 -10.29 53.17 41.82
N SER A 865 -9.11 53.35 41.22
CA SER A 865 -8.99 53.68 39.79
C SER A 865 -8.93 52.42 38.92
N LEU A 866 -8.26 51.36 39.40
CA LEU A 866 -8.27 50.05 38.75
C LEU A 866 -9.66 49.40 38.80
N SER A 867 -10.32 49.44 39.96
CA SER A 867 -11.68 48.90 40.14
C SER A 867 -12.67 49.51 39.13
N LYS A 868 -12.68 50.83 38.98
CA LYS A 868 -13.52 51.53 37.99
C LYS A 868 -13.14 51.20 36.53
N LYS A 869 -11.85 51.00 36.25
CA LYS A 869 -11.37 50.59 34.92
C LYS A 869 -11.86 49.18 34.55
N ILE A 870 -11.87 48.24 35.50
CA ILE A 870 -12.45 46.90 35.33
C ILE A 870 -13.95 46.99 35.07
N GLN A 871 -14.69 47.77 35.87
CA GLN A 871 -16.14 47.98 35.70
C GLN A 871 -16.47 48.55 34.30
N MET A 872 -15.73 49.54 33.80
CA MET A 872 -15.89 50.07 32.44
C MET A 872 -15.56 49.06 31.32
N ASN A 873 -14.70 48.08 31.59
CA ASN A 873 -14.42 47.01 30.63
C ASN A 873 -15.49 45.91 30.66
N LEU A 874 -16.08 45.62 31.81
CA LEU A 874 -17.22 44.70 31.94
C LEU A 874 -18.49 45.23 31.25
N SER A 875 -18.79 46.53 31.38
CA SER A 875 -19.95 47.13 30.68
C SER A 875 -19.82 47.00 29.16
N GLY A 876 -18.63 47.31 28.60
CA GLY A 876 -18.36 47.15 27.17
C GLY A 876 -18.28 45.69 26.69
N LEU A 877 -18.02 44.73 27.59
CA LEU A 877 -18.13 43.30 27.28
C LEU A 877 -19.61 42.89 27.09
N ASN A 878 -20.48 43.36 28.00
CA ASN A 878 -21.92 43.09 27.95
C ASN A 878 -22.57 43.67 26.67
N GLU A 879 -22.15 44.86 26.22
CA GLU A 879 -22.62 45.49 24.97
C GLU A 879 -22.31 44.63 23.73
N LEU A 880 -21.09 44.09 23.62
CA LEU A 880 -20.69 43.22 22.51
C LEU A 880 -21.51 41.91 22.49
N VAL A 881 -21.77 41.31 23.65
CA VAL A 881 -22.61 40.11 23.80
C VAL A 881 -24.05 40.35 23.36
N GLN A 882 -24.64 41.49 23.73
CA GLN A 882 -25.97 41.91 23.26
C GLN A 882 -25.98 42.17 21.73
N GLY A 883 -24.87 42.66 21.17
CA GLY A 883 -24.68 42.84 19.72
C GLY A 883 -24.61 41.55 18.89
N ILE A 884 -24.44 40.38 19.53
CA ILE A 884 -24.51 39.04 18.91
C ILE A 884 -25.93 38.48 19.00
N LEU A 885 -26.59 38.64 20.16
CA LEU A 885 -27.94 38.10 20.45
C LEU A 885 -28.97 38.51 19.38
N ASN A 886 -28.92 39.76 18.91
CA ASN A 886 -29.92 40.36 18.03
C ASN A 886 -29.90 39.85 16.56
N ASN A 887 -28.88 39.09 16.14
CA ASN A 887 -28.74 38.63 14.74
C ASN A 887 -29.20 37.17 14.50
N PHE A 888 -29.62 36.43 15.54
CA PHE A 888 -29.72 34.97 15.50
C PHE A 888 -30.90 34.39 14.68
N GLU A 889 -31.91 35.20 14.31
CA GLU A 889 -33.27 34.70 14.00
C GLU A 889 -33.55 34.35 12.51
N LYS A 890 -32.56 34.38 11.59
CA LYS A 890 -32.81 34.19 10.14
C LYS A 890 -31.76 33.36 9.39
N SER A 891 -31.94 32.03 9.31
CA SER A 891 -31.15 31.16 8.41
C SER A 891 -31.80 29.78 8.17
N VAL A 892 -31.71 29.27 6.92
CA VAL A 892 -32.30 28.03 6.34
C VAL A 892 -32.28 26.79 7.24
N ASP A 893 -33.22 25.86 7.07
CA ASP A 893 -33.29 24.59 7.81
C ASP A 893 -32.57 23.43 7.07
N LEU A 894 -31.36 23.11 7.52
CA LEU A 894 -30.47 22.12 6.91
C LEU A 894 -30.78 20.67 7.35
N ASP A 895 -31.41 20.50 8.51
CA ASP A 895 -31.82 19.19 9.04
C ASP A 895 -32.86 18.54 8.11
N LYS A 896 -33.89 19.32 7.76
CA LYS A 896 -34.91 18.92 6.78
C LYS A 896 -34.33 18.62 5.40
N LEU A 897 -33.35 19.40 4.93
CA LEU A 897 -32.73 19.18 3.63
C LEU A 897 -32.03 17.81 3.57
N ILE A 898 -31.23 17.47 4.59
CA ILE A 898 -30.56 16.17 4.66
C ILE A 898 -31.58 15.03 4.79
N GLU A 899 -32.64 15.22 5.59
CA GLU A 899 -33.68 14.20 5.73
C GLU A 899 -34.46 13.96 4.43
N ILE A 900 -34.68 15.00 3.60
CA ILE A 900 -35.29 14.89 2.26
C ILE A 900 -34.35 14.14 1.31
N GLU A 901 -33.09 14.56 1.21
CA GLU A 901 -32.09 13.98 0.29
C GLU A 901 -31.82 12.49 0.56
N LEU A 902 -31.85 12.08 1.85
CA LEU A 902 -31.77 10.67 2.24
C LEU A 902 -33.04 9.88 1.89
N LYS A 903 -34.23 10.49 1.97
CA LYS A 903 -35.51 9.88 1.56
C LYS A 903 -35.62 9.74 0.05
N GLU A 904 -35.16 10.73 -0.71
CA GLU A 904 -35.10 10.67 -2.18
C GLU A 904 -34.13 9.57 -2.65
N MET A 905 -32.99 9.39 -1.96
CA MET A 905 -32.11 8.26 -2.20
C MET A 905 -32.79 6.91 -1.86
N ASP A 906 -33.40 6.76 -0.68
CA ASP A 906 -34.14 5.53 -0.33
C ASP A 906 -35.20 5.18 -1.39
N ALA A 907 -35.99 6.16 -1.81
CA ALA A 907 -37.02 5.99 -2.84
C ALA A 907 -36.43 5.58 -4.21
N ALA A 908 -35.32 6.20 -4.62
CA ALA A 908 -34.63 5.86 -5.87
C ALA A 908 -34.09 4.41 -5.86
N ILE A 909 -33.58 3.91 -4.72
CA ILE A 909 -33.15 2.51 -4.58
C ILE A 909 -34.35 1.55 -4.63
N GLU A 910 -35.46 1.88 -3.98
CA GLU A 910 -36.65 1.03 -3.93
C GLU A 910 -37.39 0.98 -5.28
N GLU A 911 -37.44 2.10 -6.02
CA GLU A 911 -37.90 2.15 -7.40
C GLU A 911 -36.95 1.36 -8.33
N ALA A 912 -35.63 1.49 -8.15
CA ALA A 912 -34.65 0.77 -8.94
C ALA A 912 -34.70 -0.75 -8.74
N ALA A 913 -34.85 -1.22 -7.50
CA ALA A 913 -35.08 -2.64 -7.19
C ALA A 913 -36.37 -3.15 -7.86
N SER A 914 -37.46 -2.38 -7.74
CA SER A 914 -38.75 -2.70 -8.35
C SER A 914 -38.68 -2.78 -9.88
N LYS A 915 -37.92 -1.88 -10.53
CA LYS A 915 -37.67 -1.93 -11.98
C LYS A 915 -36.90 -3.18 -12.39
N ILE A 916 -35.85 -3.57 -11.67
CA ILE A 916 -35.07 -4.80 -11.96
C ILE A 916 -35.95 -6.06 -11.82
N ILE A 917 -36.81 -6.13 -10.81
CA ILE A 917 -37.76 -7.24 -10.63
C ILE A 917 -38.79 -7.27 -11.78
N ASN A 918 -39.25 -6.12 -12.27
CA ASN A 918 -40.12 -6.01 -13.44
C ASN A 918 -39.42 -6.31 -14.79
N LEU A 919 -38.08 -6.24 -14.84
CA LEU A 919 -37.30 -6.74 -15.97
C LEU A 919 -37.12 -8.25 -15.90
N LEU A 920 -37.00 -8.82 -14.70
CA LEU A 920 -36.91 -10.27 -14.47
C LEU A 920 -38.18 -10.99 -14.92
N SER A 921 -39.37 -10.45 -14.63
CA SER A 921 -40.63 -10.99 -15.12
C SER A 921 -40.74 -10.90 -16.65
N LYS A 922 -40.48 -9.73 -17.24
CA LYS A 922 -40.51 -9.53 -18.71
C LYS A 922 -39.48 -10.37 -19.46
N SER A 923 -38.30 -10.62 -18.88
CA SER A 923 -37.30 -11.47 -19.53
C SER A 923 -37.78 -12.91 -19.68
N ARG A 924 -38.70 -13.39 -18.82
CA ARG A 924 -39.30 -14.73 -18.91
C ARG A 924 -40.42 -14.83 -19.97
N GLU A 925 -40.84 -13.71 -20.55
CA GLU A 925 -41.87 -13.65 -21.60
C GLU A 925 -41.27 -13.65 -23.02
N ASN A 926 -39.95 -13.40 -23.15
CA ASN A 926 -39.23 -13.31 -24.43
C ASN A 926 -38.17 -14.43 -24.61
N ASP A 927 -37.88 -14.73 -25.87
CA ASP A 927 -37.38 -16.02 -26.36
C ASP A 927 -35.94 -16.46 -26.01
N ASN A 928 -35.66 -17.75 -26.32
CA ASN A 928 -34.39 -18.49 -26.18
C ASN A 928 -33.93 -18.89 -24.75
N GLN A 929 -34.01 -20.20 -24.46
CA GLN A 929 -33.65 -20.82 -23.16
C GLN A 929 -32.29 -20.38 -22.58
N ILE A 930 -31.23 -20.32 -23.39
CA ILE A 930 -29.87 -20.00 -22.91
C ILE A 930 -29.71 -18.49 -22.64
N LYS A 931 -30.28 -17.63 -23.48
CA LYS A 931 -30.30 -16.17 -23.23
C LYS A 931 -31.13 -15.84 -21.99
N LEU A 932 -32.27 -16.53 -21.82
CA LEU A 932 -33.10 -16.46 -20.63
C LEU A 932 -32.30 -16.83 -19.36
N GLU A 933 -31.60 -17.96 -19.35
CA GLU A 933 -30.80 -18.41 -18.19
C GLU A 933 -29.69 -17.41 -17.82
N VAL A 934 -29.02 -16.82 -18.81
CA VAL A 934 -28.00 -15.79 -18.60
C VAL A 934 -28.61 -14.49 -18.06
N ASN A 935 -29.70 -14.00 -18.66
CA ASN A 935 -30.36 -12.77 -18.25
C ASN A 935 -30.98 -12.90 -16.85
N GLU A 936 -31.59 -14.05 -16.52
CA GLU A 936 -32.16 -14.33 -15.20
C GLU A 936 -31.11 -14.25 -14.10
N LYS A 937 -29.95 -14.90 -14.29
CA LYS A 937 -28.82 -14.85 -13.32
C LYS A 937 -28.23 -13.45 -13.19
N ILE A 938 -28.14 -12.70 -14.29
CA ILE A 938 -27.66 -11.31 -14.28
C ILE A 938 -28.60 -10.41 -13.48
N LEU A 939 -29.91 -10.50 -13.71
CA LEU A 939 -30.93 -9.71 -13.01
C LEU A 939 -31.09 -10.11 -11.54
N GLU A 940 -30.95 -11.40 -11.20
CA GLU A 940 -30.87 -11.87 -9.81
C GLU A 940 -29.67 -11.25 -9.09
N ALA A 941 -28.49 -11.26 -9.71
CA ALA A 941 -27.29 -10.64 -9.13
C ALA A 941 -27.45 -9.13 -8.94
N CYS A 942 -28.07 -8.42 -9.90
CA CYS A 942 -28.40 -7.00 -9.78
C CYS A 942 -29.42 -6.72 -8.67
N THR A 943 -30.41 -7.59 -8.48
CA THR A 943 -31.39 -7.50 -7.38
C THR A 943 -30.70 -7.68 -6.02
N GLY A 944 -29.83 -8.68 -5.89
CA GLY A 944 -29.05 -8.91 -4.66
C GLY A 944 -28.06 -7.77 -4.34
N LEU A 945 -27.52 -7.10 -5.36
CA LEU A 945 -26.74 -5.88 -5.19
C LEU A 945 -27.62 -4.73 -4.66
N MET A 946 -28.81 -4.52 -5.23
CA MET A 946 -29.73 -3.45 -4.81
C MET A 946 -30.19 -3.63 -3.35
N GLU A 947 -30.50 -4.85 -2.92
CA GLU A 947 -30.85 -5.13 -1.52
C GLU A 947 -29.66 -4.88 -0.56
N CYS A 948 -28.43 -5.22 -0.96
CA CYS A 948 -27.24 -4.87 -0.17
C CYS A 948 -27.06 -3.34 -0.02
N ILE A 949 -27.44 -2.55 -1.04
CA ILE A 949 -27.37 -1.09 -1.02
C ILE A 949 -28.46 -0.50 -0.11
N LYS A 950 -29.68 -1.04 -0.17
CA LYS A 950 -30.79 -0.69 0.74
C LYS A 950 -30.39 -0.90 2.21
N VAL A 951 -29.81 -2.06 2.53
CA VAL A 951 -29.27 -2.35 3.88
C VAL A 951 -28.15 -1.38 4.27
N LEU A 952 -27.27 -0.98 3.33
CA LEU A 952 -26.21 0.01 3.59
C LEU A 952 -26.79 1.36 4.00
N ILE A 953 -27.76 1.89 3.25
CA ILE A 953 -28.36 3.20 3.49
C ILE A 953 -29.08 3.22 4.84
N LEU A 954 -29.85 2.17 5.15
CA LEU A 954 -30.51 2.03 6.45
C LEU A 954 -29.50 2.07 7.62
N LYS A 955 -28.35 1.39 7.50
CA LYS A 955 -27.28 1.47 8.52
C LYS A 955 -26.58 2.83 8.54
N SER A 956 -26.48 3.52 7.41
CA SER A 956 -25.93 4.88 7.32
C SER A 956 -26.81 5.88 8.08
N ARG A 957 -28.14 5.83 7.87
CA ARG A 957 -29.12 6.68 8.57
C ARG A 957 -29.11 6.48 10.09
N VAL A 958 -29.05 5.23 10.55
CA VAL A 958 -28.96 4.93 12.00
C VAL A 958 -27.66 5.47 12.60
N LEU A 959 -26.52 5.34 11.89
CA LEU A 959 -25.25 5.93 12.35
C LEU A 959 -25.29 7.47 12.38
N GLN A 960 -25.95 8.11 11.41
CA GLN A 960 -26.12 9.58 11.41
C GLN A 960 -26.98 10.04 12.60
N GLN A 961 -28.05 9.31 12.92
CA GLN A 961 -28.87 9.58 14.11
C GLN A 961 -28.08 9.39 15.42
N GLU A 962 -27.18 8.41 15.50
CA GLU A 962 -26.23 8.25 16.62
C GLU A 962 -25.26 9.44 16.71
N ILE A 963 -24.67 9.87 15.58
CA ILE A 963 -23.74 11.00 15.53
C ILE A 963 -24.42 12.29 16.01
N VAL A 964 -25.59 12.62 15.47
CA VAL A 964 -26.34 13.82 15.84
C VAL A 964 -26.75 13.76 17.32
N SER A 965 -27.31 12.65 17.79
CA SER A 965 -27.71 12.52 19.19
C SER A 965 -26.53 12.60 20.17
N SER A 966 -25.35 12.10 19.79
CA SER A 966 -24.16 12.08 20.64
C SER A 966 -23.31 13.37 20.59
N GLN A 967 -23.38 14.17 19.52
CA GLN A 967 -22.43 15.28 19.27
C GLN A 967 -23.08 16.67 19.09
N LYS A 968 -24.41 16.76 19.13
CA LYS A 968 -25.12 18.05 19.15
C LYS A 968 -24.95 18.82 20.48
N GLY A 969 -24.75 18.13 21.59
CA GLY A 969 -24.77 18.73 22.93
C GLY A 969 -26.12 19.40 23.20
N ASN A 970 -26.11 20.69 23.55
CA ASN A 970 -27.32 21.48 23.76
C ASN A 970 -27.92 22.09 22.46
N ALA A 971 -27.25 21.94 21.31
CA ALA A 971 -27.71 22.50 20.03
C ALA A 971 -28.78 21.63 19.34
N THR A 972 -29.54 22.24 18.43
CA THR A 972 -30.45 21.52 17.53
C THR A 972 -29.71 20.72 16.46
N ALA A 973 -30.39 19.77 15.82
CA ALA A 973 -29.82 19.02 14.71
C ALA A 973 -29.48 19.92 13.50
N ASN A 974 -30.32 20.91 13.20
CA ASN A 974 -30.08 21.92 12.17
C ASN A 974 -28.77 22.70 12.41
N GLU A 975 -28.56 23.21 13.64
CA GLU A 975 -27.32 23.89 14.02
C GLU A 975 -26.10 22.96 13.97
N PHE A 976 -26.25 21.70 14.38
CA PHE A 976 -25.20 20.70 14.26
C PHE A 976 -24.80 20.47 12.79
N TYR A 977 -25.75 20.36 11.87
CA TYR A 977 -25.47 20.21 10.44
C TYR A 977 -24.90 21.49 9.80
N LYS A 978 -25.32 22.69 10.22
CA LYS A 978 -24.71 23.96 9.78
C LYS A 978 -23.25 24.10 10.22
N ARG A 979 -22.97 23.84 11.50
CA ARG A 979 -21.59 23.86 12.06
C ARG A 979 -20.66 22.88 11.34
N ASN A 980 -21.23 21.83 10.73
CA ASN A 980 -20.52 20.82 9.97
C ASN A 980 -20.85 20.89 8.46
N SER A 981 -21.10 22.08 7.89
CA SER A 981 -21.57 22.28 6.50
C SER A 981 -20.86 21.38 5.47
N GLN A 982 -19.52 21.42 5.38
CA GLN A 982 -18.75 20.58 4.45
C GLN A 982 -19.00 19.07 4.59
N TRP A 983 -19.32 18.58 5.79
CA TRP A 983 -19.67 17.18 6.05
C TRP A 983 -21.12 16.89 5.65
N SER A 984 -22.04 17.83 5.92
CA SER A 984 -23.43 17.81 5.47
C SER A 984 -23.53 17.80 3.94
N ASP A 985 -22.82 18.71 3.26
CA ASP A 985 -22.76 18.81 1.80
C ASP A 985 -22.11 17.55 1.18
N GLY A 986 -21.03 17.04 1.80
CA GLY A 986 -20.42 15.76 1.40
C GLY A 986 -21.37 14.56 1.55
N LEU A 987 -22.26 14.58 2.55
CA LEU A 987 -23.27 13.54 2.77
C LEU A 987 -24.41 13.62 1.74
N ILE A 988 -24.91 14.83 1.46
CA ILE A 988 -25.91 15.08 0.41
C ILE A 988 -25.34 14.68 -0.97
N SER A 989 -24.12 15.12 -1.28
CA SER A 989 -23.42 14.79 -2.53
C SER A 989 -23.25 13.28 -2.72
N ALA A 990 -22.77 12.56 -1.70
CA ALA A 990 -22.63 11.11 -1.75
C ALA A 990 -23.99 10.40 -1.94
N SER A 991 -25.05 10.90 -1.32
CA SER A 991 -26.41 10.35 -1.46
C SER A 991 -26.95 10.51 -2.88
N LYS A 992 -26.77 11.69 -3.49
CA LYS A 992 -27.11 11.95 -4.90
C LYS A 992 -26.34 11.04 -5.86
N SER A 993 -25.04 10.85 -5.63
CA SER A 993 -24.21 9.95 -6.44
C SER A 993 -24.66 8.50 -6.35
N VAL A 994 -25.07 8.01 -5.17
CA VAL A 994 -25.63 6.66 -5.00
C VAL A 994 -26.98 6.52 -5.73
N ALA A 995 -27.91 7.48 -5.56
CA ALA A 995 -29.21 7.46 -6.23
C ALA A 995 -29.08 7.49 -7.78
N LYS A 996 -28.15 8.30 -8.31
CA LYS A 996 -27.86 8.36 -9.74
C LYS A 996 -27.24 7.05 -10.27
N ALA A 997 -26.26 6.50 -9.54
CA ALA A 997 -25.58 5.27 -9.95
C ALA A 997 -26.53 4.06 -9.92
N ALA A 998 -27.48 4.01 -8.97
CA ALA A 998 -28.51 2.98 -8.91
C ALA A 998 -29.44 3.00 -10.13
N ASN A 999 -29.93 4.18 -10.54
CA ASN A 999 -30.70 4.31 -11.78
C ASN A 999 -29.89 3.88 -13.01
N TYR A 1000 -28.61 4.26 -13.10
CA TYR A 1000 -27.74 3.83 -14.20
C TYR A 1000 -27.52 2.30 -14.27
N LEU A 1001 -27.55 1.59 -13.13
CA LEU A 1001 -27.56 0.11 -13.13
C LEU A 1001 -28.88 -0.47 -13.65
N VAL A 1002 -30.02 0.18 -13.40
CA VAL A 1002 -31.31 -0.23 -13.99
C VAL A 1002 -31.30 -0.02 -15.50
N ASP A 1003 -30.79 1.13 -15.97
CA ASP A 1003 -30.68 1.43 -17.40
C ASP A 1003 -29.75 0.42 -18.08
N ALA A 1004 -28.58 0.14 -17.50
CA ALA A 1004 -27.66 -0.88 -18.00
C ALA A 1004 -28.23 -2.31 -17.94
N ALA A 1005 -29.08 -2.64 -16.95
CA ALA A 1005 -29.77 -3.93 -16.86
C ALA A 1005 -30.88 -4.05 -17.91
N ASN A 1006 -31.63 -2.98 -18.14
CA ASN A 1006 -32.61 -2.88 -19.22
C ASN A 1006 -31.93 -2.98 -20.60
N ASN A 1007 -30.77 -2.35 -20.79
CA ASN A 1007 -29.96 -2.51 -22.00
C ASN A 1007 -29.49 -3.96 -22.16
N ALA A 1008 -28.99 -4.61 -21.11
CA ALA A 1008 -28.53 -6.00 -21.15
C ALA A 1008 -29.64 -7.00 -21.54
N VAL A 1009 -30.88 -6.77 -21.10
CA VAL A 1009 -32.04 -7.62 -21.45
C VAL A 1009 -32.50 -7.39 -22.89
N ASN A 1010 -32.50 -6.15 -23.37
CA ASN A 1010 -33.07 -5.78 -24.68
C ASN A 1010 -32.05 -5.78 -25.84
N SER A 1011 -30.75 -5.84 -25.58
CA SER A 1011 -29.72 -5.68 -26.62
C SER A 1011 -29.44 -6.95 -27.40
N GLU A 1012 -29.63 -6.90 -28.72
CA GLU A 1012 -29.26 -7.96 -29.66
C GLU A 1012 -27.74 -8.26 -29.65
N SER A 1013 -26.92 -7.28 -29.26
CA SER A 1013 -25.44 -7.33 -29.30
C SER A 1013 -24.78 -8.29 -28.31
N GLY A 1014 -25.47 -8.71 -27.24
CA GLY A 1014 -24.98 -9.75 -26.32
C GLY A 1014 -23.75 -9.41 -25.47
N GLN A 1015 -23.31 -8.15 -25.43
CA GLN A 1015 -22.09 -7.74 -24.74
C GLN A 1015 -22.38 -6.81 -23.57
N ASN A 1016 -22.63 -7.39 -22.40
CA ASN A 1016 -23.19 -6.70 -21.23
C ASN A 1016 -22.18 -5.84 -20.42
N PHE A 1017 -21.20 -5.23 -21.10
CA PHE A 1017 -20.11 -4.49 -20.46
C PHE A 1017 -20.55 -3.22 -19.72
N GLU A 1018 -21.65 -2.57 -20.12
CA GLU A 1018 -22.19 -1.40 -19.41
C GLU A 1018 -22.56 -1.75 -17.95
N LEU A 1019 -23.07 -2.96 -17.72
CA LEU A 1019 -23.48 -3.43 -16.40
C LEU A 1019 -22.29 -3.63 -15.45
N ILE A 1020 -21.12 -4.02 -15.98
CA ILE A 1020 -19.87 -4.09 -15.23
C ILE A 1020 -19.45 -2.70 -14.75
N VAL A 1021 -19.59 -1.67 -15.60
CA VAL A 1021 -19.26 -0.28 -15.24
C VAL A 1021 -20.25 0.26 -14.22
N ALA A 1022 -21.56 0.10 -14.44
CA ALA A 1022 -22.58 0.56 -13.51
C ALA A 1022 -22.46 -0.08 -12.11
N ALA A 1023 -22.23 -1.39 -12.03
CA ALA A 1023 -22.04 -2.09 -10.75
C ALA A 1023 -20.76 -1.66 -10.01
N GLN A 1024 -19.71 -1.28 -10.74
CA GLN A 1024 -18.47 -0.73 -10.17
C GLN A 1024 -18.64 0.73 -9.70
N GLU A 1025 -19.37 1.55 -10.44
CA GLU A 1025 -19.63 2.95 -10.06
C GLU A 1025 -20.46 3.02 -8.78
N ILE A 1026 -21.50 2.18 -8.63
CA ILE A 1026 -22.23 2.10 -7.37
C ILE A 1026 -21.32 1.68 -6.19
N ALA A 1027 -20.38 0.75 -6.40
CA ALA A 1027 -19.41 0.39 -5.37
C ALA A 1027 -18.50 1.56 -4.98
N ALA A 1028 -18.18 2.47 -5.91
CA ALA A 1028 -17.45 3.71 -5.62
C ALA A 1028 -18.32 4.71 -4.85
N CYS A 1029 -19.54 5.02 -5.31
CA CYS A 1029 -20.46 5.95 -4.65
C CYS A 1029 -20.84 5.50 -3.23
N THR A 1030 -21.09 4.20 -3.04
CA THR A 1030 -21.39 3.65 -1.71
C THR A 1030 -20.20 3.69 -0.77
N VAL A 1031 -18.96 3.55 -1.26
CA VAL A 1031 -17.74 3.80 -0.47
C VAL A 1031 -17.61 5.28 -0.10
N GLN A 1032 -17.94 6.22 -0.99
CA GLN A 1032 -17.97 7.66 -0.67
C GLN A 1032 -18.98 7.95 0.47
N LEU A 1033 -20.20 7.40 0.40
CA LEU A 1033 -21.23 7.55 1.44
C LEU A 1033 -20.75 7.01 2.81
N VAL A 1034 -20.09 5.84 2.81
CA VAL A 1034 -19.51 5.24 4.02
C VAL A 1034 -18.36 6.07 4.57
N ILE A 1035 -17.52 6.68 3.72
CA ILE A 1035 -16.47 7.61 4.14
C ILE A 1035 -17.09 8.86 4.77
N ALA A 1036 -18.08 9.48 4.13
CA ALA A 1036 -18.77 10.66 4.65
C ALA A 1036 -19.39 10.40 6.02
N SER A 1037 -20.22 9.35 6.17
CA SER A 1037 -20.82 8.99 7.46
C SER A 1037 -19.79 8.56 8.53
N LYS A 1038 -18.58 8.15 8.14
CA LYS A 1038 -17.49 7.80 9.07
C LYS A 1038 -16.73 9.00 9.64
N VAL A 1039 -16.70 10.16 8.97
CA VAL A 1039 -15.89 11.33 9.42
C VAL A 1039 -16.21 11.77 10.85
N LYS A 1040 -17.48 11.69 11.26
CA LYS A 1040 -17.97 12.09 12.59
C LYS A 1040 -18.35 10.90 13.48
N ALA A 1041 -18.22 9.66 13.02
CA ALA A 1041 -18.61 8.48 13.78
C ALA A 1041 -17.66 8.19 14.96
N ASN A 1042 -18.21 7.73 16.10
CA ASN A 1042 -17.40 7.19 17.19
C ASN A 1042 -16.70 5.90 16.69
N ARG A 1043 -15.39 5.78 16.93
CA ARG A 1043 -14.59 4.62 16.50
C ARG A 1043 -15.05 3.30 17.10
N ASN A 1044 -15.70 3.35 18.26
CA ASN A 1044 -16.23 2.18 18.98
C ASN A 1044 -17.74 1.98 18.77
N SER A 1045 -18.37 2.71 17.85
CA SER A 1045 -19.80 2.59 17.53
C SER A 1045 -20.12 1.23 16.90
N GLU A 1046 -21.13 0.54 17.44
CA GLU A 1046 -21.66 -0.69 16.82
C GLU A 1046 -22.30 -0.38 15.46
N ASN A 1047 -22.96 0.77 15.31
CA ASN A 1047 -23.55 1.18 14.03
C ASN A 1047 -22.48 1.46 12.96
N LEU A 1048 -21.29 1.94 13.34
CA LEU A 1048 -20.15 2.05 12.43
C LEU A 1048 -19.63 0.67 11.99
N VAL A 1049 -19.62 -0.32 12.88
CA VAL A 1049 -19.27 -1.72 12.53
C VAL A 1049 -20.33 -2.31 11.60
N ASN A 1050 -21.61 -2.09 11.88
CA ASN A 1050 -22.74 -2.56 11.07
C ASN A 1050 -22.74 -1.92 9.66
N LEU A 1051 -22.50 -0.61 9.55
CA LEU A 1051 -22.31 0.09 8.27
C LEU A 1051 -21.10 -0.46 7.50
N THR A 1052 -19.98 -0.69 8.18
CA THR A 1052 -18.76 -1.28 7.57
C THR A 1052 -19.01 -2.70 7.06
N ASN A 1053 -19.86 -3.49 7.74
CA ASN A 1053 -20.24 -4.84 7.30
C ASN A 1053 -21.18 -4.81 6.09
N ALA A 1054 -22.18 -3.91 6.08
CA ALA A 1054 -23.03 -3.69 4.92
C ALA A 1054 -22.22 -3.25 3.69
N SER A 1055 -21.23 -2.35 3.86
CA SER A 1055 -20.33 -1.91 2.79
C SER A 1055 -19.55 -3.07 2.16
N ARG A 1056 -19.02 -3.98 2.98
CA ARG A 1056 -18.36 -5.22 2.50
C ARG A 1056 -19.31 -6.12 1.73
N ASN A 1057 -20.60 -6.16 2.08
CA ASN A 1057 -21.59 -6.97 1.36
C ASN A 1057 -21.96 -6.35 0.01
N VAL A 1058 -22.08 -5.02 -0.10
CA VAL A 1058 -22.18 -4.33 -1.41
C VAL A 1058 -20.96 -4.66 -2.29
N THR A 1059 -19.74 -4.58 -1.77
CA THR A 1059 -18.53 -4.94 -2.55
C THR A 1059 -18.53 -6.41 -3.02
N LYS A 1060 -19.03 -7.34 -2.20
CA LYS A 1060 -19.21 -8.75 -2.62
C LYS A 1060 -20.25 -8.87 -3.73
N ALA A 1061 -21.41 -8.22 -3.59
CA ALA A 1061 -22.50 -8.30 -4.56
C ALA A 1061 -22.11 -7.68 -5.92
N THR A 1062 -21.39 -6.55 -5.93
CA THR A 1062 -20.74 -6.02 -7.15
C THR A 1062 -19.79 -7.06 -7.75
N GLY A 1063 -19.00 -7.76 -6.93
CA GLY A 1063 -18.13 -8.84 -7.37
C GLY A 1063 -18.90 -10.00 -8.03
N VAL A 1064 -20.07 -10.36 -7.50
CA VAL A 1064 -20.97 -11.37 -8.09
C VAL A 1064 -21.52 -10.88 -9.42
N VAL A 1065 -22.09 -9.67 -9.51
CA VAL A 1065 -22.59 -9.09 -10.78
C VAL A 1065 -21.50 -9.11 -11.86
N VAL A 1066 -20.29 -8.63 -11.53
CA VAL A 1066 -19.16 -8.60 -12.49
C VAL A 1066 -18.68 -10.01 -12.89
N ALA A 1067 -18.84 -11.02 -12.02
CA ALA A 1067 -18.55 -12.41 -12.36
C ALA A 1067 -19.63 -13.02 -13.26
N THR A 1068 -20.91 -12.89 -12.88
CA THR A 1068 -22.06 -13.41 -13.64
C THR A 1068 -22.15 -12.82 -15.04
N VAL A 1069 -21.88 -11.52 -15.20
CA VAL A 1069 -21.85 -10.87 -16.52
C VAL A 1069 -20.73 -11.42 -17.40
N LYS A 1070 -19.54 -11.69 -16.84
CA LYS A 1070 -18.42 -12.27 -17.60
C LYS A 1070 -18.68 -13.72 -18.01
N ASP A 1071 -19.25 -14.51 -17.10
CA ASP A 1071 -19.65 -15.90 -17.37
C ASP A 1071 -20.80 -15.96 -18.40
N GLY A 1072 -21.72 -14.99 -18.36
CA GLY A 1072 -22.77 -14.79 -19.37
C GLY A 1072 -22.21 -14.47 -20.76
N ASN A 1073 -21.38 -13.42 -20.87
CA ASN A 1073 -20.72 -13.06 -22.13
C ASN A 1073 -19.92 -14.25 -22.70
N ALA A 1074 -19.16 -14.97 -21.86
CA ALA A 1074 -18.34 -16.10 -22.30
C ALA A 1074 -19.18 -17.29 -22.81
N ARG A 1075 -20.35 -17.58 -22.22
CA ARG A 1075 -21.29 -18.57 -22.80
C ARG A 1075 -21.85 -18.12 -24.15
N GLN A 1076 -22.08 -16.82 -24.32
CA GLN A 1076 -22.62 -16.28 -25.57
C GLN A 1076 -21.57 -16.25 -26.69
N GLU A 1077 -20.28 -16.03 -26.37
CA GLU A 1077 -19.15 -16.23 -27.29
C GLU A 1077 -19.02 -17.70 -27.70
N GLN A 1078 -19.12 -18.65 -26.75
CA GLN A 1078 -19.10 -20.09 -27.04
C GLN A 1078 -20.27 -20.57 -27.92
N GLN A 1079 -21.39 -19.85 -27.97
CA GLN A 1079 -22.48 -20.17 -28.90
C GLN A 1079 -22.11 -19.80 -30.35
N GLN A 1080 -21.49 -18.62 -30.56
CA GLN A 1080 -21.02 -18.19 -31.89
C GLN A 1080 -19.93 -19.13 -32.44
N ASP A 1081 -19.06 -19.64 -31.58
CA ASP A 1081 -18.05 -20.67 -31.91
C ASP A 1081 -18.64 -22.03 -32.32
N ASN A 1082 -19.90 -22.32 -31.97
CA ASN A 1082 -20.62 -23.51 -32.42
C ASN A 1082 -21.36 -23.27 -33.73
N ASP A 1083 -21.97 -22.10 -33.92
CA ASP A 1083 -22.58 -21.70 -35.20
C ASP A 1083 -21.55 -21.59 -36.33
N LEU A 1084 -20.28 -21.29 -36.01
CA LEU A 1084 -19.16 -21.37 -36.95
C LEU A 1084 -18.89 -22.79 -37.49
N ARG A 1085 -19.30 -23.85 -36.79
CA ARG A 1085 -19.04 -25.26 -37.17
C ARG A 1085 -20.06 -25.85 -38.12
N THR A 1086 -21.21 -25.21 -38.30
CA THR A 1086 -22.31 -25.65 -39.18
C THR A 1086 -22.28 -24.98 -40.57
N LEU A 1087 -21.34 -24.07 -40.82
CA LEU A 1087 -21.22 -23.32 -42.07
C LEU A 1087 -20.44 -24.07 -43.15
N THR A 1088 -20.86 -23.89 -44.42
CA THR A 1088 -20.13 -24.43 -45.58
C THR A 1088 -18.84 -23.66 -45.86
N PRO A 1089 -17.85 -24.25 -46.57
CA PRO A 1089 -16.56 -23.58 -46.85
C PRO A 1089 -16.67 -22.22 -47.55
N SER A 1090 -17.71 -22.01 -48.37
CA SER A 1090 -17.96 -20.71 -49.00
C SER A 1090 -18.48 -19.68 -48.00
N GLN A 1091 -19.43 -20.06 -47.14
CA GLN A 1091 -19.94 -19.21 -46.07
C GLN A 1091 -18.85 -18.86 -45.04
N LEU A 1092 -18.01 -19.83 -44.68
CA LEU A 1092 -16.83 -19.59 -43.84
C LEU A 1092 -15.90 -18.53 -44.44
N LYS A 1093 -15.68 -18.51 -45.75
CA LYS A 1093 -14.80 -17.51 -46.37
C LYS A 1093 -15.44 -16.12 -46.45
N THR A 1094 -16.74 -16.02 -46.71
CA THR A 1094 -17.47 -14.75 -46.59
C THR A 1094 -17.43 -14.23 -45.15
N MET A 1095 -17.69 -15.10 -44.17
CA MET A 1095 -17.69 -14.73 -42.75
C MET A 1095 -16.28 -14.36 -42.26
N GLU A 1096 -15.22 -15.00 -42.74
CA GLU A 1096 -13.82 -14.62 -42.48
C GLU A 1096 -13.55 -13.17 -42.95
N MET A 1097 -14.03 -12.80 -44.14
CA MET A 1097 -13.91 -11.44 -44.66
C MET A 1097 -14.75 -10.43 -43.86
N GLU A 1098 -15.98 -10.79 -43.49
CA GLU A 1098 -16.84 -9.96 -42.64
C GLU A 1098 -16.23 -9.76 -41.24
N ILE A 1099 -15.63 -10.80 -40.65
CA ILE A 1099 -14.89 -10.72 -39.38
C ILE A 1099 -13.66 -9.82 -39.53
N GLN A 1100 -12.89 -9.93 -40.63
CA GLN A 1100 -11.74 -9.04 -40.88
C GLN A 1100 -12.17 -7.56 -41.00
N VAL A 1101 -13.29 -7.28 -41.65
CA VAL A 1101 -13.89 -5.93 -41.66
C VAL A 1101 -14.28 -5.51 -40.24
N LYS A 1102 -14.97 -6.39 -39.48
CA LYS A 1102 -15.38 -6.14 -38.09
C LYS A 1102 -14.21 -5.81 -37.18
N VAL A 1103 -13.09 -6.52 -37.32
CA VAL A 1103 -11.86 -6.27 -36.56
C VAL A 1103 -11.33 -4.86 -36.84
N LEU A 1104 -11.24 -4.45 -38.11
CA LEU A 1104 -10.78 -3.11 -38.49
C LEU A 1104 -11.71 -2.00 -37.97
N GLU A 1105 -13.03 -2.20 -38.04
CA GLU A 1105 -14.03 -1.29 -37.45
C GLU A 1105 -13.87 -1.18 -35.93
N LEU A 1106 -13.67 -2.30 -35.23
CA LEU A 1106 -13.50 -2.36 -33.78
C LEU A 1106 -12.18 -1.74 -33.33
N GLU A 1107 -11.07 -1.94 -34.07
CA GLU A 1107 -9.79 -1.28 -33.79
C GLU A 1107 -9.90 0.25 -33.94
N GLN A 1108 -10.53 0.73 -35.02
CA GLN A 1108 -10.77 2.16 -35.23
C GLN A 1108 -11.68 2.76 -34.15
N SER A 1109 -12.76 2.04 -33.77
CA SER A 1109 -13.66 2.43 -32.70
C SER A 1109 -12.95 2.47 -31.34
N LEU A 1110 -12.13 1.47 -31.02
CA LEU A 1110 -11.33 1.41 -29.79
C LEU A 1110 -10.34 2.57 -29.69
N GLN A 1111 -9.66 2.93 -30.78
CA GLN A 1111 -8.78 4.11 -30.82
C GLN A 1111 -9.57 5.40 -30.58
N SER A 1112 -10.73 5.56 -31.24
CA SER A 1112 -11.64 6.71 -31.08
C SER A 1112 -12.15 6.85 -29.64
N GLN A 1113 -12.58 5.76 -29.01
CA GLN A 1113 -13.07 5.78 -27.62
C GLN A 1113 -11.94 6.01 -26.61
N ARG A 1114 -10.73 5.47 -26.85
CA ARG A 1114 -9.54 5.79 -26.02
C ARG A 1114 -9.19 7.28 -26.07
N LEU A 1115 -9.25 7.89 -27.26
CA LEU A 1115 -9.04 9.34 -27.42
C LEU A 1115 -10.11 10.14 -26.68
N LYS A 1116 -11.40 9.83 -26.87
CA LYS A 1116 -12.52 10.47 -26.13
C LYS A 1116 -12.37 10.35 -24.62
N LEU A 1117 -12.06 9.16 -24.10
CA LEU A 1117 -11.85 8.92 -22.67
C LEU A 1117 -10.67 9.72 -22.12
N SER A 1118 -9.58 9.87 -22.89
CA SER A 1118 -8.43 10.70 -22.50
C SER A 1118 -8.79 12.19 -22.44
N ALA A 1119 -9.59 12.69 -23.39
CA ALA A 1119 -10.08 14.06 -23.40
C ALA A 1119 -11.04 14.33 -22.23
N PHE A 1120 -12.01 13.45 -22.00
CA PHE A 1120 -12.97 13.58 -20.90
C PHE A 1120 -12.30 13.54 -19.53
N ARG A 1121 -11.30 12.67 -19.33
CA ARG A 1121 -10.48 12.66 -18.10
C ARG A 1121 -9.71 13.96 -17.92
N LYS A 1122 -9.11 14.50 -18.99
CA LYS A 1122 -8.41 15.79 -18.95
C LYS A 1122 -9.35 16.93 -18.54
N GLU A 1123 -10.54 16.99 -19.11
CA GLU A 1123 -11.56 17.99 -18.76
C GLU A 1123 -12.07 17.81 -17.32
N HIS A 1124 -12.25 16.57 -16.85
CA HIS A 1124 -12.63 16.30 -15.46
C HIS A 1124 -11.58 16.83 -14.47
N TYR A 1125 -10.29 16.54 -14.69
CA TYR A 1125 -9.24 17.06 -13.80
C TYR A 1125 -9.21 18.60 -13.79
N GLN A 1126 -9.38 19.26 -14.95
CA GLN A 1126 -9.51 20.72 -15.05
C GLN A 1126 -10.74 21.31 -14.34
N LYS A 1127 -11.74 20.49 -13.99
CA LYS A 1127 -12.94 20.90 -13.25
C LYS A 1127 -12.93 20.49 -11.76
N THR A 1128 -11.85 19.84 -11.29
CA THR A 1128 -11.74 19.36 -9.90
C THR A 1128 -10.75 20.19 -9.05
N GLU A 1129 -10.19 21.27 -9.59
CA GLU A 1129 -9.31 22.21 -8.87
C GLU A 1129 -10.08 23.46 -8.40
N TYR A 1130 -10.92 23.31 -7.37
CA TYR A 1130 -11.51 24.39 -6.57
C TYR A 1130 -11.75 23.94 -5.12
#